data_AF-A0A4Y8SD24-F1
#
_entry.id   AF-A0A4Y8SD24-F1
#
_cell.length_a   1.000
_cell.length_b   1.000
_cell.length_c   1.000
_cell.angle_alpha   90.00
_cell.angle_beta   90.00
_cell.angle_gamma   90.00
#
_symmetry.space_group_name_H-M   'P 1'
#
loop_
_entity.id
_entity.type
_entity.pdbx_description
1 polymer ?
#
loop_
_entity_poly.entity_id
_entity_poly.type
_entity_poly.pdbx_seq_one_letter_code
_entity_poly.pdbx_strand_id
1 'polypeptide(L)'
;MNYNKYNNIFGWATFFIASITYILTLEPSTSFWDCGEFIACIYRLQVAHQPGAPLFTMIGKVFSLLSMGDRNQVAYFTNMSSALASGATILFLFWTITALAKKMLVKAGEEISLTNLILIMGSGTVGALAYAFSDTFWFSAVESEVYAQSSLCTAIVFWAILKWEAHADEPRADKWIVFIAYVMGLSIGIHLLNLLVIPAIALIIYFKRAKNVTTAGTVWTFILGVITVAVILWGVIQFTVKGAAFSDLLFVNTFNMGFGSGAIVFFLLVIITLAAGIYYTIKPTNAFLFISAGAFVVVLTMSAGIAGFVGSAVVLAALEYVLKVRQKLAALNRVLICAVFILFGYSSFVMIIIRAKAGTNLNNSDPEDAFALNSYLNRDQYGETPLLYGEFFDSELVSQKPGAILYRRGNTKYEQAGTKIVSEYDRNTLFPRMFSQKPNHAQFYREWSHLGAQEHPTMGTNISFFLSWQISQMYTRYFLWNFAGRANDLDGQNNTIDGSWISGLGFGKQLPASVTKSNAYNRLYFLPLIIGLLGLVYHFKRNQRDAGVVVVLFFFTGLAIVLYLNQDPLQPRERDYAYAGSFYAFAIWIGLGVLMIAEFLSKKLNAKTGAIIASVVCLLAAPVLMANQEWDDHDRSTKLTPHDMAYNYLNSCAPNAILFCFADNDTYPLWYIQEVEGVRPDVRIVNLSLLGTDWYIRQMKQKMNDSEPLPLTMSNDKFKMGVRDVIYYDDAKLPGASELKEVFDFITSDNQTNQVQYNDGQWGNYLPTKNLKLTVNADEAIKNGAVPVALKDRIPAELDFTYPGKYVTKDNLAIMDILAHNNWKRPIYFTVTAGNENMLGLDKYMYNEGFAYRLMPLKPDSTVQALDATNTMVMYNNVVNKFRYGKLKTAKNLDNTSSTLFYPVITRMFVSLTDALVKEGHIDLAKNTLKKFQDNLPDDMSSPEIAIRKYYLAQSAYAVGDATLGNKLTQLVYDYVVDQLAYNYIVYQKDANDVDVHAVQLSLSLLNSIKSLATGVNQPGWAKKAETQLNDYSNKFSALMPQGQGQQ
;
A
#
# COMPACT_ATOMS: atom_id res chain seq x y z
N MET A 1 41.32 17.71 20.54
CA MET A 1 39.83 17.73 20.74
C MET A 1 39.26 16.33 20.50
N ASN A 2 38.24 15.88 21.26
CA ASN A 2 37.71 14.52 21.12
C ASN A 2 36.57 14.42 20.09
N TYR A 3 36.90 14.14 18.82
CA TYR A 3 35.92 13.95 17.74
C TYR A 3 34.84 12.92 18.07
N ASN A 4 35.22 11.76 18.62
CA ASN A 4 34.27 10.69 18.92
C ASN A 4 33.20 11.15 19.92
N LYS A 5 33.60 11.94 20.92
CA LYS A 5 32.66 12.53 21.90
C LYS A 5 31.63 13.43 21.20
N TYR A 6 32.07 14.39 20.39
CA TYR A 6 31.16 15.32 19.70
C TYR A 6 30.30 14.62 18.64
N ASN A 7 30.88 13.72 17.85
CA ASN A 7 30.15 12.94 16.86
C ASN A 7 29.04 12.09 17.49
N ASN A 8 29.27 11.52 18.67
CA ASN A 8 28.22 10.78 19.38
C ASN A 8 27.15 11.70 19.97
N ILE A 9 27.54 12.84 20.56
CA ILE A 9 26.58 13.81 21.12
C ILE A 9 25.65 14.36 20.03
N PHE A 10 26.21 14.82 18.90
CA PHE A 10 25.40 15.37 17.81
C PHE A 10 24.55 14.30 17.14
N GLY A 11 25.07 13.09 16.96
CA GLY A 11 24.26 11.97 16.47
C GLY A 11 23.04 11.71 17.35
N TRP A 12 23.24 11.53 18.66
CA TRP A 12 22.13 11.34 19.60
C TRP A 12 21.22 12.56 19.70
N ALA A 13 21.73 13.77 19.55
CA ALA A 13 20.89 14.96 19.47
C ALA A 13 19.96 14.91 18.25
N THR A 14 20.46 14.54 17.07
CA THR A 14 19.62 14.36 15.88
C THR A 14 18.60 13.23 16.03
N PHE A 15 18.97 12.13 16.71
CA PHE A 15 18.04 11.06 17.09
C PHE A 15 16.88 11.61 17.94
N PHE A 16 17.18 12.33 19.03
CA PHE A 16 16.14 12.85 19.92
C PHE A 16 15.27 13.90 19.23
N ILE A 17 15.84 14.80 18.42
CA ILE A 17 15.07 15.78 17.65
C ILE A 17 14.07 15.07 16.72
N ALA A 18 14.53 14.08 15.95
CA ALA A 18 13.69 13.33 15.03
C ALA A 18 12.62 12.51 15.78
N SER A 19 13.02 11.70 16.77
CA SER A 19 12.10 10.88 17.54
C SER A 19 11.05 11.69 18.29
N ILE A 20 11.43 12.81 18.93
CA ILE A 20 10.47 13.69 19.60
C ILE A 20 9.50 14.27 18.58
N THR A 21 9.99 14.73 17.43
CA THR A 21 9.13 15.27 16.37
C THR A 21 8.10 14.23 15.92
N TYR A 22 8.56 13.03 15.55
CA TYR A 22 7.66 11.96 15.10
C TYR A 22 6.68 11.52 16.19
N ILE A 23 7.09 11.47 17.45
CA ILE A 23 6.20 11.15 18.58
C ILE A 23 5.15 12.25 18.82
N LEU A 24 5.51 13.52 18.61
CA LEU A 24 4.56 14.62 18.74
C LEU A 24 3.53 14.65 17.59
N THR A 25 3.88 14.10 16.43
CA THR A 25 3.04 14.12 15.23
C THR A 25 2.40 12.77 14.89
N LEU A 26 2.70 11.68 15.60
CA LEU A 26 2.23 10.34 15.25
C LEU A 26 0.70 10.19 15.38
N GLU A 27 0.14 9.32 14.55
CA GLU A 27 -1.29 9.02 14.61
C GLU A 27 -1.59 8.29 15.93
N PRO A 28 -2.58 8.75 16.74
CA PRO A 28 -2.81 8.18 18.08
C PRO A 28 -3.44 6.79 18.05
N SER A 29 -4.01 6.38 16.91
CA SER A 29 -4.66 5.08 16.71
C SER A 29 -4.17 4.44 15.40
N THR A 30 -4.95 3.54 14.79
CA THR A 30 -4.64 3.01 13.46
C THR A 30 -4.70 4.09 12.38
N SER A 31 -3.94 3.90 11.30
CA SER A 31 -4.02 4.65 10.05
C SER A 31 -4.82 3.86 9.00
N PHE A 32 -5.14 4.48 7.86
CA PHE A 32 -5.65 3.77 6.68
C PHE A 32 -4.58 2.86 6.06
N TRP A 33 -4.94 2.08 5.04
CA TRP A 33 -4.06 1.08 4.42
C TRP A 33 -3.62 0.01 5.43
N ASP A 34 -2.44 -0.57 5.23
CA ASP A 34 -2.00 -1.82 5.87
C ASP A 34 -1.83 -1.71 7.40
N CYS A 35 -1.73 -0.50 7.95
CA CYS A 35 -1.51 -0.23 9.37
C CYS A 35 -2.49 -0.95 10.30
N GLY A 36 -3.80 -0.97 9.97
CA GLY A 36 -4.81 -1.62 10.83
C GLY A 36 -4.61 -3.14 10.92
N GLU A 37 -4.29 -3.77 9.80
CA GLU A 37 -3.96 -5.20 9.77
C GLU A 37 -2.67 -5.45 10.52
N PHE A 38 -1.62 -4.67 10.27
CA PHE A 38 -0.33 -4.83 10.94
C PHE A 38 -0.45 -4.71 12.46
N ILE A 39 -1.21 -3.74 12.97
CA ILE A 39 -1.41 -3.58 14.42
C ILE A 39 -2.22 -4.76 14.99
N ALA A 40 -3.24 -5.24 14.29
CA ALA A 40 -4.01 -6.43 14.69
C ALA A 40 -3.14 -7.70 14.71
N CYS A 41 -2.26 -7.87 13.71
CA CYS A 41 -1.30 -8.95 13.63
C CYS A 41 -0.21 -8.83 14.70
N ILE A 42 0.29 -7.63 14.98
CA ILE A 42 1.24 -7.34 16.06
C ILE A 42 0.65 -7.75 17.41
N TYR A 43 -0.59 -7.36 17.70
CA TYR A 43 -1.21 -7.57 19.01
C TYR A 43 -1.32 -9.06 19.39
N ARG A 44 -1.68 -9.93 18.44
CA ARG A 44 -1.87 -11.38 18.67
C ARG A 44 -0.81 -12.28 17.99
N LEU A 45 0.23 -11.71 17.39
CA LEU A 45 1.18 -12.40 16.51
C LEU A 45 0.45 -13.23 15.44
N GLN A 46 -0.32 -12.57 14.59
CA GLN A 46 -1.11 -13.21 13.52
C GLN A 46 -0.39 -13.13 12.17
N VAL A 47 -0.98 -13.70 11.11
CA VAL A 47 -0.40 -13.71 9.76
C VAL A 47 -1.02 -12.59 8.93
N ALA A 48 -0.23 -11.54 8.66
CA ALA A 48 -0.59 -10.41 7.81
C ALA A 48 -0.63 -10.80 6.32
N HIS A 49 -1.04 -9.90 5.44
CA HIS A 49 -0.98 -10.12 4.01
C HIS A 49 0.46 -10.37 3.51
N GLN A 50 0.58 -11.03 2.36
CA GLN A 50 1.85 -11.46 1.77
C GLN A 50 2.81 -10.28 1.48
N PRO A 51 4.10 -10.34 1.88
CA PRO A 51 4.83 -11.50 2.42
C PRO A 51 4.91 -11.54 3.95
N GLY A 52 4.09 -10.80 4.70
CA GLY A 52 3.83 -11.01 6.13
C GLY A 52 4.71 -10.30 7.15
N ALA A 53 5.88 -9.80 6.75
CA ALA A 53 6.80 -9.02 7.60
C ALA A 53 6.94 -9.55 9.06
N PRO A 54 7.35 -10.82 9.25
CA PRO A 54 7.32 -11.48 10.57
C PRO A 54 8.23 -10.83 11.62
N LEU A 55 9.38 -10.29 11.22
CA LEU A 55 10.27 -9.61 12.16
C LEU A 55 9.69 -8.26 12.58
N PHE A 56 9.07 -7.54 11.64
CA PHE A 56 8.35 -6.29 11.93
C PHE A 56 7.24 -6.52 12.96
N THR A 57 6.43 -7.57 12.77
CA THR A 57 5.35 -7.90 13.72
C THR A 57 5.86 -8.35 15.09
N MET A 58 6.97 -9.10 15.16
CA MET A 58 7.59 -9.49 16.43
C MET A 58 8.19 -8.29 17.18
N ILE A 59 8.84 -7.34 16.49
CA ILE A 59 9.33 -6.10 17.10
C ILE A 59 8.15 -5.26 17.58
N GLY A 60 7.13 -5.08 16.74
CA GLY A 60 5.90 -4.38 17.10
C GLY A 60 5.21 -5.00 18.32
N LYS A 61 5.25 -6.34 18.46
CA LYS A 61 4.69 -7.02 19.63
C LYS A 61 5.36 -6.58 20.92
N VAL A 62 6.69 -6.45 20.93
CA VAL A 62 7.42 -5.94 22.11
C VAL A 62 6.95 -4.53 22.48
N PHE A 63 6.75 -3.66 21.49
CA PHE A 63 6.24 -2.31 21.72
C PHE A 63 4.80 -2.29 22.20
N SER A 64 3.92 -3.13 21.63
CA SER A 64 2.52 -3.23 22.07
C SER A 64 2.37 -3.56 23.56
N LEU A 65 3.35 -4.26 24.15
CA LEU A 65 3.33 -4.62 25.58
C LEU A 65 3.56 -3.40 26.50
N LEU A 66 4.11 -2.29 25.98
CA LEU A 66 4.24 -1.03 26.71
C LEU A 66 2.90 -0.36 27.02
N SER A 67 1.82 -0.82 26.39
CA SER A 67 0.44 -0.44 26.74
C SER A 67 0.01 -0.90 28.14
N MET A 68 0.77 -1.79 28.79
CA MET A 68 0.47 -2.34 30.12
C MET A 68 -0.94 -2.94 30.24
N GLY A 69 -1.49 -3.43 29.13
CA GLY A 69 -2.82 -4.04 29.07
C GLY A 69 -3.95 -3.09 28.66
N ASP A 70 -3.69 -1.78 28.51
CA ASP A 70 -4.66 -0.85 27.93
C ASP A 70 -4.72 -1.01 26.40
N ARG A 71 -5.79 -1.66 25.93
CA ARG A 71 -5.99 -1.95 24.51
C ARG A 71 -6.05 -0.69 23.65
N ASN A 72 -6.54 0.43 24.18
CA ASN A 72 -6.65 1.69 23.43
C ASN A 72 -5.29 2.35 23.17
N GLN A 73 -4.24 1.92 23.88
CA GLN A 73 -2.89 2.45 23.73
C GLN A 73 -1.99 1.54 22.88
N VAL A 74 -2.48 0.39 22.45
CA VAL A 74 -1.69 -0.56 21.63
C VAL A 74 -1.23 0.10 20.34
N ALA A 75 -2.13 0.74 19.59
CA ALA A 75 -1.79 1.42 18.34
C ALA A 75 -0.77 2.56 18.54
N TYR A 76 -0.93 3.36 19.59
CA TYR A 76 0.02 4.43 19.92
C TYR A 76 1.44 3.88 20.12
N PHE A 77 1.60 2.82 20.92
CA PHE A 77 2.91 2.23 21.19
C PHE A 77 3.52 1.51 19.98
N THR A 78 2.69 0.91 19.11
CA THR A 78 3.20 0.33 17.85
C THR A 78 3.65 1.42 16.88
N ASN A 79 2.90 2.52 16.75
CA ASN A 79 3.31 3.69 15.95
C ASN A 79 4.59 4.33 16.50
N MET A 80 4.75 4.36 17.82
CA MET A 80 5.99 4.80 18.48
C MET A 80 7.20 3.94 18.07
N SER A 81 7.00 2.65 17.75
CA SER A 81 8.09 1.81 17.25
C SER A 81 8.64 2.30 15.90
N SER A 82 7.75 2.74 15.00
CA SER A 82 8.13 3.38 13.72
C SER A 82 8.85 4.70 13.97
N ALA A 83 8.32 5.55 14.85
CA ALA A 83 8.92 6.84 15.18
C ALA A 83 10.36 6.70 15.73
N LEU A 84 10.60 5.71 16.60
CA LEU A 84 11.94 5.44 17.14
C LEU A 84 12.86 4.79 16.10
N ALA A 85 12.36 3.89 15.25
CA ALA A 85 13.15 3.31 14.16
C ALA A 85 13.56 4.38 13.13
N SER A 86 12.66 5.30 12.80
CA SER A 86 12.96 6.46 11.94
C SER A 86 13.95 7.42 12.60
N GLY A 87 13.80 7.73 13.90
CA GLY A 87 14.82 8.50 14.63
C GLY A 87 16.20 7.84 14.62
N ALA A 88 16.26 6.52 14.77
CA ALA A 88 17.51 5.76 14.65
C ALA A 88 18.07 5.78 13.21
N THR A 89 17.22 5.84 12.19
CA THR A 89 17.65 6.04 10.79
C THR A 89 18.39 7.37 10.65
N ILE A 90 17.87 8.45 11.26
CA ILE A 90 18.51 9.78 11.28
C ILE A 90 19.87 9.74 11.98
N LEU A 91 19.99 9.00 13.09
CA LEU A 91 21.27 8.78 13.77
C LEU A 91 22.33 8.15 12.87
N PHE A 92 21.97 7.07 12.16
CA PHE A 92 22.90 6.38 11.26
C PHE A 92 23.20 7.18 9.99
N LEU A 93 22.24 7.96 9.49
CA LEU A 93 22.46 8.93 8.41
C LEU A 93 23.47 10.00 8.85
N PHE A 94 23.29 10.57 10.05
CA PHE A 94 24.24 11.53 10.62
C PHE A 94 25.66 10.94 10.63
N TRP A 95 25.84 9.72 11.16
CA TRP A 95 27.16 9.09 11.20
C TRP A 95 27.71 8.71 9.82
N THR A 96 26.84 8.40 8.86
CA THR A 96 27.23 8.18 7.46
C THR A 96 27.82 9.47 6.87
N ILE A 97 27.12 10.58 7.03
CA ILE A 97 27.55 11.89 6.50
C ILE A 97 28.83 12.35 7.20
N THR A 98 28.93 12.22 8.51
CA THR A 98 30.15 12.64 9.23
C THR A 98 31.36 11.76 8.87
N ALA A 99 31.16 10.46 8.63
CA ALA A 99 32.21 9.58 8.15
C ALA A 99 32.74 10.01 6.77
N LEU A 100 31.84 10.30 5.82
CA LEU A 100 32.21 10.79 4.49
C LEU A 100 32.88 12.18 4.54
N ALA A 101 32.30 13.13 5.26
CA ALA A 101 32.85 14.47 5.42
C ALA A 101 34.25 14.43 6.07
N LYS A 102 34.44 13.61 7.11
CA LYS A 102 35.75 13.43 7.75
C LYS A 102 36.78 12.87 6.77
N LYS A 103 36.41 11.84 5.99
CA LYS A 103 37.29 11.21 4.99
C LYS A 103 37.77 12.21 3.92
N MET A 104 36.95 13.22 3.60
CA MET A 104 37.30 14.28 2.63
C MET A 104 38.15 15.41 3.23
N LEU A 105 38.01 15.70 4.51
CA LEU A 105 38.62 16.87 5.16
C LEU A 105 39.88 16.58 5.98
N VAL A 106 40.05 15.34 6.46
CA VAL A 106 41.09 14.98 7.42
C VAL A 106 41.77 13.70 6.96
N LYS A 107 43.10 13.72 6.82
CA LYS A 107 43.84 12.52 6.43
C LYS A 107 43.98 11.57 7.60
N ALA A 108 44.23 10.29 7.30
CA ALA A 108 44.48 9.28 8.31
C ALA A 108 45.68 9.68 9.20
N GLY A 109 45.48 9.66 10.53
CA GLY A 109 46.51 10.03 11.51
C GLY A 109 46.61 11.53 11.83
N GLU A 110 45.92 12.41 11.10
CA GLU A 110 45.90 13.85 11.40
C GLU A 110 44.95 14.18 12.56
N GLU A 111 45.35 15.14 13.40
CA GLU A 111 44.45 15.71 14.40
C GLU A 111 43.35 16.55 13.76
N ILE A 112 42.14 16.44 14.29
CA ILE A 112 40.98 17.18 13.78
C ILE A 112 40.99 18.59 14.34
N SER A 113 41.18 19.58 13.46
CA SER A 113 41.08 21.00 13.79
C SER A 113 39.65 21.38 14.21
N LEU A 114 39.50 22.47 14.99
CA LEU A 114 38.19 22.98 15.37
C LEU A 114 37.31 23.31 14.15
N THR A 115 37.90 23.91 13.11
CA THR A 115 37.18 24.24 11.86
C THR A 115 36.66 22.98 11.18
N ASN A 116 37.49 21.94 11.03
CA ASN A 116 37.05 20.67 10.44
C ASN A 116 36.01 19.98 11.32
N LEU A 117 36.12 20.04 12.64
CA LEU A 117 35.10 19.50 13.52
C LEU A 117 33.75 20.19 13.29
N ILE A 118 33.72 21.53 13.22
CA ILE A 118 32.50 22.31 12.95
C ILE A 118 31.90 21.89 11.61
N LEU A 119 32.72 21.80 10.56
CA LEU A 119 32.26 21.39 9.23
C LEU A 119 31.68 19.97 9.22
N ILE A 120 32.34 19.01 9.87
CA ILE A 120 31.88 17.63 9.90
C ILE A 120 30.55 17.54 10.66
N MET A 121 30.44 18.15 11.86
CA MET A 121 29.20 18.14 12.64
C MET A 121 28.08 18.92 11.92
N GLY A 122 28.40 20.04 11.29
CA GLY A 122 27.47 20.85 10.49
C GLY A 122 26.90 20.07 9.31
N SER A 123 27.77 19.42 8.51
CA SER A 123 27.36 18.54 7.42
C SER A 123 26.43 17.42 7.90
N GLY A 124 26.82 16.71 8.97
CA GLY A 124 26.02 15.62 9.52
C GLY A 124 24.64 16.10 9.98
N THR A 125 24.58 17.20 10.72
CA THR A 125 23.33 17.74 11.28
C THR A 125 22.39 18.24 10.19
N VAL A 126 22.91 18.99 9.21
CA VAL A 126 22.11 19.56 8.11
C VAL A 126 21.51 18.45 7.25
N GLY A 127 22.31 17.50 6.79
CA GLY A 127 21.81 16.43 5.91
C GLY A 127 20.88 15.46 6.63
N ALA A 128 21.22 15.06 7.87
CA ALA A 128 20.39 14.13 8.63
C ALA A 128 19.02 14.72 8.98
N LEU A 129 18.97 15.98 9.45
CA LEU A 129 17.70 16.63 9.75
C LEU A 129 16.91 17.01 8.49
N ALA A 130 17.57 17.29 7.35
CA ALA A 130 16.86 17.53 6.09
C ALA A 130 16.08 16.28 5.66
N TYR A 131 16.66 15.08 5.83
CA TYR A 131 15.92 13.83 5.63
C TYR A 131 14.85 13.60 6.70
N ALA A 132 15.11 14.00 7.95
CA ALA A 132 14.13 13.85 9.01
C ALA A 132 12.80 14.58 8.71
N PHE A 133 12.88 15.74 8.04
CA PHE A 133 11.74 16.57 7.70
C PHE A 133 11.36 16.50 6.22
N SER A 134 11.79 15.46 5.48
CA SER A 134 11.34 15.27 4.10
C SER A 134 9.98 14.54 4.08
N ASP A 135 9.02 15.07 3.32
CA ASP A 135 7.62 14.60 3.17
C ASP A 135 7.48 13.07 3.27
N THR A 136 8.03 12.33 2.30
CA THR A 136 7.88 10.87 2.21
C THR A 136 8.39 10.13 3.46
N PHE A 137 9.51 10.56 4.02
CA PHE A 137 10.12 9.89 5.17
C PHE A 137 9.35 10.18 6.47
N TRP A 138 8.89 11.43 6.65
CA TRP A 138 8.11 11.81 7.81
C TRP A 138 6.74 11.13 7.80
N PHE A 139 6.06 11.08 6.65
CA PHE A 139 4.79 10.34 6.49
C PHE A 139 4.90 8.90 6.98
N SER A 140 5.99 8.21 6.62
CA SER A 140 6.23 6.81 7.03
C SER A 140 6.67 6.67 8.49
N ALA A 141 7.16 7.74 9.14
CA ALA A 141 7.67 7.71 10.51
C ALA A 141 6.56 7.76 11.57
N VAL A 142 5.34 8.16 11.19
CA VAL A 142 4.21 8.46 12.09
C VAL A 142 3.14 7.37 12.15
N GLU A 143 3.34 6.25 11.46
CA GLU A 143 2.39 5.14 11.35
C GLU A 143 3.07 3.75 11.42
N SER A 144 2.32 2.71 11.79
CA SER A 144 2.83 1.33 11.95
C SER A 144 2.97 0.61 10.60
N GLU A 145 3.89 1.08 9.76
CA GLU A 145 4.18 0.53 8.44
C GLU A 145 5.62 -0.01 8.34
N VAL A 146 5.88 -0.95 7.43
CA VAL A 146 7.19 -1.65 7.34
C VAL A 146 8.36 -0.74 6.92
N TYR A 147 8.08 0.42 6.31
CA TYR A 147 9.10 1.28 5.69
C TYR A 147 10.02 1.98 6.70
N ALA A 148 9.54 2.31 7.91
CA ALA A 148 10.36 2.93 8.94
C ALA A 148 11.51 2.00 9.38
N GLN A 149 11.19 0.74 9.66
CA GLN A 149 12.20 -0.26 10.04
C GLN A 149 13.08 -0.69 8.84
N SER A 150 12.51 -0.72 7.62
CA SER A 150 13.30 -0.99 6.41
C SER A 150 14.37 0.08 6.17
N SER A 151 14.02 1.35 6.37
CA SER A 151 14.94 2.48 6.27
C SER A 151 16.05 2.39 7.32
N LEU A 152 15.73 1.96 8.54
CA LEU A 152 16.72 1.72 9.60
C LEU A 152 17.72 0.63 9.20
N CYS A 153 17.27 -0.50 8.65
CA CYS A 153 18.16 -1.56 8.16
C CYS A 153 19.13 -1.02 7.09
N THR A 154 18.60 -0.25 6.14
CA THR A 154 19.39 0.40 5.07
C THR A 154 20.46 1.32 5.64
N ALA A 155 20.09 2.19 6.59
CA ALA A 155 21.00 3.12 7.23
C ALA A 155 22.09 2.42 8.06
N ILE A 156 21.73 1.39 8.83
CA ILE A 156 22.67 0.56 9.59
C ILE A 156 23.67 -0.11 8.66
N VAL A 157 23.20 -0.74 7.58
CA VAL A 157 24.05 -1.48 6.64
C VAL A 157 25.02 -0.54 5.93
N PHE A 158 24.53 0.59 5.43
CA PHE A 158 25.39 1.54 4.72
C PHE A 158 26.40 2.22 5.66
N TRP A 159 26.00 2.56 6.89
CA TRP A 159 26.93 3.03 7.90
C TRP A 159 27.97 1.96 8.29
N ALA A 160 27.53 0.71 8.46
CA ALA A 160 28.40 -0.39 8.88
C ALA A 160 29.47 -0.71 7.84
N ILE A 161 29.20 -0.56 6.54
CA ILE A 161 30.22 -0.78 5.51
C ILE A 161 31.27 0.34 5.49
N LEU A 162 30.88 1.60 5.75
CA LEU A 162 31.85 2.68 5.95
C LEU A 162 32.67 2.47 7.22
N LYS A 163 32.05 1.92 8.27
CA LYS A 163 32.74 1.53 9.49
C LYS A 163 33.73 0.40 9.24
N TRP A 164 33.35 -0.62 8.46
CA TRP A 164 34.27 -1.67 8.00
C TRP A 164 35.42 -1.07 7.21
N GLU A 165 35.16 -0.18 6.25
CA GLU A 165 36.18 0.44 5.40
C GLU A 165 37.25 1.15 6.25
N ALA A 166 36.81 1.93 7.25
CA ALA A 166 37.69 2.66 8.15
C ALA A 166 38.60 1.75 9.00
N HIS A 167 38.18 0.51 9.25
CA HIS A 167 38.90 -0.46 10.08
C HIS A 167 39.42 -1.66 9.28
N ALA A 168 39.34 -1.68 7.95
CA ALA A 168 39.49 -2.91 7.16
C ALA A 168 40.88 -3.57 7.27
N ASP A 169 41.89 -2.80 7.68
CA ASP A 169 43.27 -3.28 7.86
C ASP A 169 43.54 -3.76 9.30
N GLU A 170 42.58 -3.62 10.21
CA GLU A 170 42.68 -4.10 11.59
C GLU A 170 42.31 -5.59 11.70
N PRO A 171 42.90 -6.33 12.65
CA PRO A 171 42.48 -7.69 12.95
C PRO A 171 40.99 -7.76 13.27
N ARG A 172 40.30 -8.77 12.72
CA ARG A 172 38.85 -9.03 12.94
C ARG A 172 37.91 -7.96 12.36
N ALA A 173 38.38 -7.08 11.46
CA ALA A 173 37.51 -6.09 10.80
C ALA A 173 36.32 -6.73 10.07
N ASP A 174 36.50 -7.92 9.49
CA ASP A 174 35.47 -8.63 8.73
C ASP A 174 34.23 -9.03 9.56
N LYS A 175 34.26 -8.90 10.89
CA LYS A 175 33.05 -8.99 11.73
C LYS A 175 31.95 -8.02 11.30
N TRP A 176 32.31 -6.87 10.73
CA TRP A 176 31.36 -5.91 10.18
C TRP A 176 30.67 -6.43 8.92
N ILE A 177 31.37 -7.18 8.06
CA ILE A 177 30.76 -7.83 6.89
C ILE A 177 29.75 -8.88 7.35
N VAL A 178 30.10 -9.68 8.37
CA VAL A 178 29.19 -10.66 8.96
C VAL A 178 27.97 -9.98 9.61
N PHE A 179 28.18 -8.87 10.31
CA PHE A 179 27.09 -8.05 10.86
C PHE A 179 26.17 -7.51 9.77
N ILE A 180 26.72 -7.00 8.66
CA ILE A 180 25.94 -6.56 7.49
C ILE A 180 25.11 -7.72 6.95
N ALA A 181 25.71 -8.89 6.75
CA ALA A 181 25.01 -10.08 6.27
C ALA A 181 23.86 -10.48 7.20
N TYR A 182 24.07 -10.39 8.51
CA TYR A 182 23.02 -10.64 9.50
C TYR A 182 21.85 -9.64 9.41
N VAL A 183 22.15 -8.33 9.35
CA VAL A 183 21.12 -7.29 9.22
C VAL A 183 20.39 -7.42 7.88
N MET A 184 21.08 -7.80 6.80
CA MET A 184 20.44 -8.14 5.53
C MET A 184 19.47 -9.31 5.67
N GLY A 185 19.88 -10.38 6.35
CA GLY A 185 19.00 -11.51 6.67
C GLY A 185 17.76 -11.10 7.44
N LEU A 186 17.93 -10.31 8.51
CA LEU A 186 16.83 -9.79 9.33
C LEU A 186 15.90 -8.89 8.52
N SER A 187 16.46 -8.04 7.65
CA SER A 187 15.68 -7.12 6.83
C SER A 187 14.70 -7.83 5.91
N ILE A 188 14.98 -9.06 5.46
CA ILE A 188 14.03 -9.83 4.65
C ILE A 188 12.73 -10.11 5.42
N GLY A 189 12.81 -10.30 6.75
CA GLY A 189 11.65 -10.43 7.65
C GLY A 189 10.92 -9.12 7.94
N ILE A 190 11.38 -7.99 7.40
CA ILE A 190 10.75 -6.67 7.49
C ILE A 190 10.31 -6.24 6.07
N HIS A 191 11.27 -6.01 5.17
CA HIS A 191 11.07 -5.62 3.79
C HIS A 191 12.34 -5.80 2.93
N LEU A 192 12.18 -6.10 1.64
CA LEU A 192 13.29 -6.47 0.73
C LEU A 192 14.20 -5.31 0.27
N LEU A 193 13.81 -4.05 0.47
CA LEU A 193 14.49 -2.87 -0.10
C LEU A 193 15.96 -2.74 0.32
N ASN A 194 16.33 -3.19 1.51
CA ASN A 194 17.71 -3.11 2.01
C ASN A 194 18.71 -3.90 1.13
N LEU A 195 18.25 -4.90 0.37
CA LEU A 195 19.12 -5.65 -0.56
C LEU A 195 19.68 -4.76 -1.67
N LEU A 196 19.01 -3.65 -1.99
CA LEU A 196 19.42 -2.70 -3.03
C LEU A 196 20.71 -1.93 -2.70
N VAL A 197 21.20 -2.04 -1.45
CA VAL A 197 22.47 -1.44 -1.01
C VAL A 197 23.70 -2.28 -1.42
N ILE A 198 23.50 -3.56 -1.76
CA ILE A 198 24.59 -4.52 -2.07
C ILE A 198 25.53 -4.03 -3.19
N PRO A 199 25.07 -3.47 -4.32
CA PRO A 199 25.97 -2.96 -5.36
C PRO A 199 26.91 -1.86 -4.85
N ALA A 200 26.41 -0.96 -3.98
CA ALA A 200 27.23 0.09 -3.37
C ALA A 200 28.28 -0.50 -2.41
N ILE A 201 27.91 -1.51 -1.60
CA ILE A 201 28.82 -2.22 -0.69
C ILE A 201 29.93 -2.92 -1.47
N ALA A 202 29.60 -3.59 -2.57
CA ALA A 202 30.58 -4.28 -3.41
C ALA A 202 31.65 -3.31 -3.91
N LEU A 203 31.25 -2.11 -4.33
CA LEU A 203 32.17 -1.06 -4.75
C LEU A 203 33.07 -0.55 -3.62
N ILE A 204 32.53 -0.33 -2.41
CA ILE A 204 33.35 0.05 -1.24
C ILE A 204 34.42 -1.01 -0.96
N ILE A 205 34.03 -2.30 -0.97
CA ILE A 205 34.96 -3.41 -0.74
C ILE A 205 36.07 -3.42 -1.81
N TYR A 206 35.69 -3.25 -3.08
CA TYR A 206 36.66 -3.19 -4.18
C TYR A 206 37.61 -2.00 -4.05
N PHE A 207 37.10 -0.79 -3.82
CA PHE A 207 37.92 0.41 -3.68
C PHE A 207 38.87 0.35 -2.48
N LYS A 208 38.49 -0.35 -1.41
CA LYS A 208 39.35 -0.53 -0.23
C LYS A 208 40.41 -1.63 -0.40
N ARG A 209 40.08 -2.74 -1.07
CA ARG A 209 40.96 -3.93 -1.14
C ARG A 209 41.76 -4.04 -2.43
N ALA A 210 41.35 -3.40 -3.52
CA ALA A 210 42.06 -3.47 -4.78
C ALA A 210 43.40 -2.73 -4.70
N LYS A 211 44.48 -3.39 -5.13
CA LYS A 211 45.81 -2.76 -5.22
C LYS A 211 45.80 -1.61 -6.23
N ASN A 212 45.19 -1.85 -7.40
CA ASN A 212 45.00 -0.88 -8.46
C ASN A 212 43.52 -0.83 -8.81
N VAL A 213 42.89 0.32 -8.59
CA VAL A 213 41.49 0.55 -8.97
C VAL A 213 41.44 0.92 -10.45
N THR A 214 40.67 0.17 -11.24
CA THR A 214 40.50 0.39 -12.68
C THR A 214 39.02 0.56 -13.05
N THR A 215 38.74 1.20 -14.18
CA THR A 215 37.36 1.35 -14.68
C THR A 215 36.72 -0.01 -14.93
N ALA A 216 37.43 -0.93 -15.58
CA ALA A 216 36.94 -2.28 -15.83
C ALA A 216 36.65 -3.04 -14.53
N GLY A 217 37.54 -2.95 -13.52
CA GLY A 217 37.31 -3.60 -12.23
C GLY A 217 36.13 -2.99 -11.46
N THR A 218 35.90 -1.68 -11.61
CA THR A 218 34.74 -0.99 -11.04
C THR A 218 33.44 -1.50 -11.67
N VAL A 219 33.37 -1.54 -13.01
CA VAL A 219 32.18 -2.03 -13.74
C VAL A 219 31.90 -3.50 -13.42
N TRP A 220 32.92 -4.36 -13.43
CA TRP A 220 32.74 -5.78 -13.10
C TRP A 220 32.29 -6.00 -11.66
N THR A 221 32.82 -5.22 -10.70
CA THR A 221 32.39 -5.30 -9.30
C THR A 221 30.94 -4.87 -9.15
N PHE A 222 30.54 -3.80 -9.84
CA PHE A 222 29.16 -3.35 -9.88
C PHE A 222 28.22 -4.45 -10.40
N ILE A 223 28.56 -5.07 -11.54
CA ILE A 223 27.79 -6.19 -12.12
C ILE A 223 27.72 -7.36 -11.14
N LEU A 224 28.83 -7.71 -10.48
CA LEU A 224 28.84 -8.76 -9.44
C LEU A 224 27.93 -8.40 -8.25
N GLY A 225 27.86 -7.13 -7.87
CA GLY A 225 26.92 -6.63 -6.88
C GLY A 225 25.47 -6.87 -7.30
N VAL A 226 25.10 -6.53 -8.53
CA VAL A 226 23.76 -6.78 -9.09
C VAL A 226 23.44 -8.27 -9.15
N ILE A 227 24.39 -9.10 -9.60
CA ILE A 227 24.25 -10.56 -9.60
C ILE A 227 24.07 -11.08 -8.16
N THR A 228 24.74 -10.49 -7.17
CA THR A 228 24.58 -10.89 -5.76
C THR A 228 23.17 -10.59 -5.25
N VAL A 229 22.58 -9.44 -5.63
CA VAL A 229 21.16 -9.14 -5.33
C VAL A 229 20.25 -10.21 -5.93
N ALA A 230 20.43 -10.53 -7.21
CA ALA A 230 19.69 -11.57 -7.92
C ALA A 230 19.82 -12.95 -7.24
N VAL A 231 21.03 -13.34 -6.85
CA VAL A 231 21.30 -14.62 -6.16
C VAL A 231 20.61 -14.66 -4.80
N ILE A 232 20.57 -13.56 -4.05
CA ILE A 232 19.86 -13.54 -2.76
C ILE A 232 18.35 -13.61 -2.97
N LEU A 233 17.78 -12.80 -3.88
CA LEU A 233 16.34 -12.79 -4.15
C LEU A 233 15.83 -14.15 -4.64
N TRP A 234 16.42 -14.67 -5.72
CA TRP A 234 15.92 -15.89 -6.37
C TRP A 234 16.57 -17.15 -5.82
N GLY A 235 17.88 -17.12 -5.56
CA GLY A 235 18.65 -18.29 -5.14
C GLY A 235 18.64 -18.57 -3.63
N VAL A 236 18.41 -17.56 -2.78
CA VAL A 236 18.30 -17.75 -1.32
C VAL A 236 16.85 -17.68 -0.88
N ILE A 237 16.16 -16.54 -1.08
CA ILE A 237 14.82 -16.32 -0.52
C ILE A 237 13.79 -17.27 -1.16
N GLN A 238 13.62 -17.20 -2.48
CA GLN A 238 12.62 -18.01 -3.18
C GLN A 238 13.02 -19.49 -3.27
N PHE A 239 14.25 -19.78 -3.69
CA PHE A 239 14.68 -21.18 -3.88
C PHE A 239 14.71 -21.99 -2.59
N THR A 240 15.06 -21.41 -1.43
CA THR A 240 15.07 -22.18 -0.17
C THR A 240 13.69 -22.72 0.16
N VAL A 241 12.64 -21.92 -0.04
CA VAL A 241 11.26 -22.33 0.26
C VAL A 241 10.69 -23.22 -0.83
N LYS A 242 10.94 -22.90 -2.11
CA LYS A 242 10.59 -23.79 -3.22
C LYS A 242 11.26 -25.17 -3.09
N GLY A 243 12.55 -25.20 -2.78
CA GLY A 243 13.32 -26.42 -2.60
C GLY A 243 12.81 -27.26 -1.43
N ALA A 244 12.44 -26.61 -0.31
CA ALA A 244 11.77 -27.27 0.79
C ALA A 244 10.41 -27.86 0.36
N ALA A 245 9.60 -27.14 -0.42
CA ALA A 245 8.30 -27.61 -0.90
C ALA A 245 8.40 -28.83 -1.82
N PHE A 246 9.29 -28.81 -2.81
CA PHE A 246 9.50 -29.95 -3.72
C PHE A 246 10.22 -31.13 -3.05
N SER A 247 11.09 -30.87 -2.08
CA SER A 247 11.64 -31.94 -1.23
C SER A 247 10.53 -32.59 -0.39
N ASP A 248 9.61 -31.79 0.14
CA ASP A 248 8.44 -32.30 0.87
C ASP A 248 7.51 -33.11 -0.04
N LEU A 249 7.29 -32.66 -1.29
CA LEU A 249 6.55 -33.40 -2.30
C LEU A 249 7.13 -34.79 -2.52
N LEU A 250 8.45 -34.90 -2.70
CA LEU A 250 9.13 -36.18 -2.89
C LEU A 250 8.90 -37.13 -1.70
N PHE A 251 9.10 -36.63 -0.48
CA PHE A 251 8.99 -37.46 0.72
C PHE A 251 7.56 -37.90 1.00
N VAL A 252 6.60 -36.99 0.84
CA VAL A 252 5.18 -37.29 1.08
C VAL A 252 4.62 -38.19 -0.01
N ASN A 253 4.80 -37.83 -1.30
CA ASN A 253 4.12 -38.52 -2.40
C ASN A 253 4.87 -39.76 -2.89
N THR A 254 6.20 -39.82 -2.76
CA THR A 254 7.01 -40.96 -3.23
C THR A 254 7.43 -41.89 -2.09
N PHE A 255 7.83 -41.35 -0.94
CA PHE A 255 8.24 -42.16 0.21
C PHE A 255 7.12 -42.41 1.23
N ASN A 256 5.90 -41.90 0.98
CA ASN A 256 4.72 -42.07 1.85
C ASN A 256 4.95 -41.60 3.30
N MET A 257 5.74 -40.53 3.49
CA MET A 257 5.98 -39.91 4.79
C MET A 257 4.95 -38.81 5.09
N GLY A 258 4.92 -38.35 6.34
CA GLY A 258 4.03 -37.24 6.75
C GLY A 258 4.47 -35.88 6.18
N PHE A 259 3.51 -34.96 6.04
CA PHE A 259 3.77 -33.57 5.61
C PHE A 259 4.86 -32.89 6.46
N GLY A 260 5.75 -32.16 5.82
CA GLY A 260 6.89 -31.46 6.43
C GLY A 260 8.16 -32.31 6.59
N SER A 261 8.10 -33.63 6.40
CA SER A 261 9.27 -34.51 6.53
C SER A 261 10.39 -34.19 5.54
N GLY A 262 10.05 -33.97 4.26
CA GLY A 262 11.05 -33.63 3.24
C GLY A 262 11.59 -32.21 3.41
N ALA A 263 10.75 -31.28 3.87
CA ALA A 263 11.21 -29.94 4.22
C ALA A 263 12.24 -29.96 5.38
N ILE A 264 12.02 -30.76 6.42
CA ILE A 264 12.99 -30.93 7.53
C ILE A 264 14.32 -31.49 7.00
N VAL A 265 14.28 -32.54 6.19
CA VAL A 265 15.49 -33.15 5.60
C VAL A 265 16.23 -32.14 4.73
N PHE A 266 15.51 -31.36 3.91
CA PHE A 266 16.09 -30.29 3.10
C PHE A 266 16.88 -29.28 3.95
N PHE A 267 16.29 -28.75 5.03
CA PHE A 267 16.98 -27.80 5.90
C PHE A 267 18.16 -28.42 6.66
N LEU A 268 18.06 -29.67 7.09
CA LEU A 268 19.18 -30.39 7.71
C LEU A 268 20.36 -30.53 6.73
N LEU A 269 20.09 -30.86 5.47
CA LEU A 269 21.13 -30.95 4.45
C LEU A 269 21.76 -29.59 4.14
N VAL A 270 20.97 -28.51 4.09
CA VAL A 270 21.50 -27.14 3.95
C VAL A 270 22.45 -26.80 5.11
N ILE A 271 22.05 -27.13 6.35
CA ILE A 271 22.91 -26.95 7.54
C ILE A 271 24.19 -27.78 7.41
N ILE A 272 24.12 -29.03 6.98
CA ILE A 272 25.28 -29.90 6.78
C ILE A 272 26.21 -29.33 5.69
N THR A 273 25.65 -28.90 4.55
CA THR A 273 26.40 -28.25 3.47
C THR A 273 27.21 -27.07 4.00
N LEU A 274 26.56 -26.15 4.71
CA LEU A 274 27.19 -24.93 5.22
C LEU A 274 28.20 -25.24 6.34
N ALA A 275 27.84 -26.08 7.32
CA ALA A 275 28.69 -26.43 8.44
C ALA A 275 29.95 -27.18 7.97
N ALA A 276 29.80 -28.23 7.17
CA ALA A 276 30.93 -28.98 6.62
C ALA A 276 31.80 -28.10 5.70
N GLY A 277 31.18 -27.20 4.92
CA GLY A 277 31.91 -26.23 4.11
C GLY A 277 32.75 -25.27 4.95
N ILE A 278 32.19 -24.72 6.03
CA ILE A 278 32.93 -23.87 6.98
C ILE A 278 34.06 -24.65 7.63
N TYR A 279 33.81 -25.86 8.13
CA TYR A 279 34.86 -26.70 8.71
C TYR A 279 35.97 -27.03 7.70
N TYR A 280 35.64 -27.31 6.44
CA TYR A 280 36.62 -27.49 5.38
C TYR A 280 37.52 -26.26 5.19
N THR A 281 36.96 -25.05 5.23
CA THR A 281 37.76 -23.83 5.09
C THR A 281 38.70 -23.56 6.27
N ILE A 282 38.42 -24.12 7.44
CA ILE A 282 39.28 -24.03 8.64
C ILE A 282 40.30 -25.17 8.66
N LYS A 283 39.84 -26.40 8.37
CA LYS A 283 40.62 -27.64 8.36
C LYS A 283 40.37 -28.36 7.03
N PRO A 284 41.19 -28.11 5.99
CA PRO A 284 40.93 -28.56 4.63
C PRO A 284 41.22 -30.05 4.45
N THR A 285 40.25 -30.89 4.84
CA THR A 285 40.26 -32.33 4.59
C THR A 285 39.28 -32.69 3.49
N ASN A 286 39.61 -33.71 2.70
CA ASN A 286 38.71 -34.20 1.65
C ASN A 286 37.37 -34.68 2.21
N ALA A 287 37.34 -35.18 3.45
CA ALA A 287 36.11 -35.62 4.11
C ALA A 287 35.07 -34.48 4.22
N PHE A 288 35.44 -33.33 4.78
CA PHE A 288 34.51 -32.21 4.91
C PHE A 288 34.09 -31.62 3.57
N LEU A 289 35.00 -31.60 2.59
CA LEU A 289 34.69 -31.19 1.22
C LEU A 289 33.64 -32.11 0.59
N PHE A 290 33.85 -33.42 0.65
CA PHE A 290 32.92 -34.40 0.08
C PHE A 290 31.57 -34.40 0.78
N ILE A 291 31.54 -34.22 2.11
CA ILE A 291 30.28 -34.06 2.86
C ILE A 291 29.53 -32.80 2.39
N SER A 292 30.22 -31.66 2.32
CA SER A 292 29.60 -30.39 1.93
C SER A 292 29.08 -30.43 0.50
N ALA A 293 29.91 -30.86 -0.46
CA ALA A 293 29.55 -30.97 -1.86
C ALA A 293 28.47 -32.03 -2.09
N GLY A 294 28.59 -33.20 -1.44
CA GLY A 294 27.60 -34.27 -1.53
C GLY A 294 26.23 -33.83 -1.01
N ALA A 295 26.18 -33.21 0.17
CA ALA A 295 24.93 -32.66 0.71
C ALA A 295 24.34 -31.59 -0.21
N PHE A 296 25.16 -30.71 -0.80
CA PHE A 296 24.69 -29.67 -1.73
C PHE A 296 24.07 -30.27 -3.01
N VAL A 297 24.71 -31.30 -3.58
CA VAL A 297 24.17 -32.03 -4.75
C VAL A 297 22.84 -32.66 -4.39
N VAL A 298 22.73 -33.30 -3.22
CA VAL A 298 21.48 -33.91 -2.75
C VAL A 298 20.38 -32.86 -2.57
N VAL A 299 20.67 -31.71 -1.94
CA VAL A 299 19.72 -30.59 -1.76
C VAL A 299 19.12 -30.17 -3.10
N LEU A 300 19.97 -29.88 -4.08
CA LEU A 300 19.50 -29.42 -5.40
C LEU A 300 18.77 -30.53 -6.15
N THR A 301 19.27 -31.76 -6.11
CA THR A 301 18.65 -32.92 -6.80
C THR A 301 17.29 -33.26 -6.21
N MET A 302 17.11 -33.22 -4.89
CA MET A 302 15.82 -33.43 -4.24
C MET A 302 14.81 -32.32 -4.60
N SER A 303 15.29 -31.09 -4.76
CA SER A 303 14.44 -29.93 -5.03
C SER A 303 14.00 -29.82 -6.49
N ALA A 304 14.83 -30.25 -7.44
CA ALA A 304 14.63 -29.99 -8.87
C ALA A 304 14.97 -31.19 -9.79
N GLY A 305 15.13 -32.39 -9.23
CA GLY A 305 15.44 -33.61 -9.98
C GLY A 305 16.75 -33.51 -10.78
N ILE A 306 16.72 -33.98 -12.03
CA ILE A 306 17.88 -33.97 -12.95
C ILE A 306 18.39 -32.54 -13.19
N ALA A 307 17.49 -31.56 -13.31
CA ALA A 307 17.88 -30.16 -13.47
C ALA A 307 18.66 -29.66 -12.25
N GLY A 308 18.24 -30.07 -11.05
CA GLY A 308 18.97 -29.81 -9.80
C GLY A 308 20.35 -30.45 -9.76
N PHE A 309 20.46 -31.71 -10.18
CA PHE A 309 21.75 -32.40 -10.27
C PHE A 309 22.71 -31.69 -11.24
N VAL A 310 22.26 -31.39 -12.46
CA VAL A 310 23.05 -30.66 -13.46
C VAL A 310 23.42 -29.27 -12.93
N GLY A 311 22.47 -28.55 -12.35
CA GLY A 311 22.71 -27.24 -11.74
C GLY A 311 23.77 -27.29 -10.63
N SER A 312 23.73 -28.31 -9.77
CA SER A 312 24.74 -28.51 -8.72
C SER A 312 26.14 -28.75 -9.29
N ALA A 313 26.26 -29.56 -10.34
CA ALA A 313 27.52 -29.81 -11.02
C ALA A 313 28.08 -28.53 -11.66
N VAL A 314 27.23 -27.73 -12.30
CA VAL A 314 27.61 -26.42 -12.88
C VAL A 314 28.10 -25.46 -11.80
N VAL A 315 27.38 -25.34 -10.67
CA VAL A 315 27.78 -24.46 -9.56
C VAL A 315 29.12 -24.93 -8.97
N LEU A 316 29.27 -26.22 -8.68
CA LEU A 316 30.53 -26.75 -8.14
C LEU A 316 31.70 -26.58 -9.12
N ALA A 317 31.47 -26.78 -10.42
CA ALA A 317 32.47 -26.52 -11.46
C ALA A 317 32.83 -25.03 -11.55
N ALA A 318 31.86 -24.12 -11.45
CA ALA A 318 32.13 -22.69 -11.41
C ALA A 318 32.93 -22.30 -10.16
N LEU A 319 32.59 -22.85 -8.98
CA LEU A 319 33.36 -22.63 -7.76
C LEU A 319 34.82 -23.11 -7.90
N GLU A 320 35.03 -24.30 -8.49
CA GLU A 320 36.35 -24.91 -8.63
C GLU A 320 37.21 -24.27 -9.74
N TYR A 321 36.67 -24.17 -10.96
CA TYR A 321 37.46 -23.83 -12.15
C TYR A 321 37.43 -22.33 -12.47
N VAL A 322 36.30 -21.65 -12.20
CA VAL A 322 36.16 -20.21 -12.48
C VAL A 322 36.60 -19.37 -11.28
N LEU A 323 36.02 -19.61 -10.10
CA LEU A 323 36.31 -18.82 -8.91
C LEU A 323 37.56 -19.29 -8.14
N LYS A 324 37.99 -20.55 -8.40
CA LYS A 324 39.16 -21.19 -7.78
C LYS A 324 39.11 -21.15 -6.26
N VAL A 325 37.96 -21.49 -5.67
CA VAL A 325 37.69 -21.30 -4.24
C VAL A 325 38.65 -22.06 -3.33
N ARG A 326 39.21 -23.20 -3.77
CA ARG A 326 40.24 -23.95 -3.02
C ARG A 326 41.53 -23.17 -2.82
N GLN A 327 41.83 -22.22 -3.71
CA GLN A 327 42.98 -21.32 -3.57
C GLN A 327 42.65 -20.10 -2.69
N LYS A 328 41.38 -19.93 -2.31
CA LYS A 328 40.84 -18.75 -1.62
C LYS A 328 39.99 -19.13 -0.40
N LEU A 329 40.45 -20.11 0.40
CA LEU A 329 39.69 -20.66 1.53
C LEU A 329 39.20 -19.60 2.53
N ALA A 330 39.99 -18.56 2.79
CA ALA A 330 39.57 -17.46 3.67
C ALA A 330 38.39 -16.66 3.09
N ALA A 331 38.34 -16.46 1.77
CA ALA A 331 37.21 -15.79 1.11
C ALA A 331 35.98 -16.69 1.10
N LEU A 332 36.15 -17.99 0.81
CA LEU A 332 35.08 -18.97 0.88
C LEU A 332 34.48 -19.04 2.30
N ASN A 333 35.33 -19.06 3.34
CA ASN A 333 34.89 -19.05 4.73
C ASN A 333 33.98 -17.85 5.03
N ARG A 334 34.39 -16.64 4.63
CA ARG A 334 33.59 -15.43 4.82
C ARG A 334 32.24 -15.51 4.11
N VAL A 335 32.21 -15.97 2.86
CA VAL A 335 30.97 -16.12 2.10
C VAL A 335 30.03 -17.11 2.79
N LEU A 336 30.54 -18.26 3.23
CA LEU A 336 29.73 -19.27 3.92
C LEU A 336 29.20 -18.77 5.27
N ILE A 337 30.01 -18.06 6.05
CA ILE A 337 29.56 -17.44 7.31
C ILE A 337 28.49 -16.38 7.03
N CYS A 338 28.68 -15.52 6.02
CA CYS A 338 27.67 -14.54 5.63
C CYS A 338 26.35 -15.22 5.21
N ALA A 339 26.42 -16.31 4.45
CA ALA A 339 25.25 -17.09 4.08
C ALA A 339 24.51 -17.66 5.31
N VAL A 340 25.24 -18.19 6.31
CA VAL A 340 24.65 -18.65 7.58
C VAL A 340 23.93 -17.51 8.29
N PHE A 341 24.52 -16.33 8.39
CA PHE A 341 23.90 -15.19 9.08
C PHE A 341 22.71 -14.59 8.31
N ILE A 342 22.74 -14.60 6.98
CA ILE A 342 21.57 -14.24 6.15
C ILE A 342 20.42 -15.21 6.42
N LEU A 343 20.68 -16.52 6.35
CA LEU A 343 19.67 -17.55 6.61
C LEU A 343 19.16 -17.51 8.06
N PHE A 344 20.04 -17.19 9.02
CA PHE A 344 19.64 -17.02 10.40
C PHE A 344 18.69 -15.83 10.58
N GLY A 345 18.94 -14.68 9.95
CA GLY A 345 17.98 -13.57 9.96
C GLY A 345 16.67 -13.91 9.22
N TYR A 346 16.77 -14.60 8.09
CA TYR A 346 15.63 -15.08 7.30
C TYR A 346 14.77 -16.10 8.05
N SER A 347 15.30 -16.77 9.07
CA SER A 347 14.55 -17.75 9.88
C SER A 347 13.36 -17.14 10.64
N SER A 348 13.25 -15.80 10.74
CA SER A 348 12.07 -15.11 11.27
C SER A 348 10.76 -15.55 10.58
N PHE A 349 10.80 -15.97 9.32
CA PHE A 349 9.64 -16.50 8.59
C PHE A 349 9.08 -17.81 9.14
N VAL A 350 9.83 -18.54 9.97
CA VAL A 350 9.30 -19.71 10.68
C VAL A 350 8.11 -19.33 11.57
N MET A 351 8.07 -18.09 12.07
CA MET A 351 6.93 -17.56 12.83
C MET A 351 5.61 -17.68 12.04
N ILE A 352 5.63 -17.36 10.74
CA ILE A 352 4.44 -17.39 9.87
C ILE A 352 3.82 -18.79 9.84
N ILE A 353 4.62 -19.83 9.61
CA ILE A 353 4.14 -21.22 9.56
C ILE A 353 3.58 -21.65 10.93
N ILE A 354 4.28 -21.32 12.01
CA ILE A 354 3.85 -21.68 13.37
C ILE A 354 2.49 -21.05 13.69
N ARG A 355 2.29 -19.78 13.34
CA ARG A 355 1.06 -19.05 13.63
C ARG A 355 -0.08 -19.42 12.68
N ALA A 356 0.21 -19.69 11.41
CA ALA A 356 -0.78 -20.25 10.47
C ALA A 356 -1.34 -21.59 10.98
N LYS A 357 -0.45 -22.52 11.38
CA LYS A 357 -0.87 -23.81 11.97
C LYS A 357 -1.65 -23.68 13.28
N ALA A 358 -1.47 -22.59 14.02
CA ALA A 358 -2.23 -22.33 15.22
C ALA A 358 -3.67 -21.85 14.93
N GLY A 359 -4.01 -21.56 13.67
CA GLY A 359 -5.35 -21.15 13.26
C GLY A 359 -5.76 -19.79 13.82
N THR A 360 -4.89 -18.77 13.70
CA THR A 360 -5.20 -17.42 14.18
C THR A 360 -6.40 -16.80 13.45
N ASN A 361 -7.10 -15.85 14.09
CA ASN A 361 -8.25 -15.16 13.51
C ASN A 361 -7.90 -14.45 12.20
N LEU A 362 -6.74 -13.79 12.15
CA LEU A 362 -6.14 -13.29 10.92
C LEU A 362 -5.08 -14.30 10.47
N ASN A 363 -5.37 -15.04 9.41
CA ASN A 363 -4.47 -16.07 8.87
C ASN A 363 -4.41 -15.96 7.34
N ASN A 364 -3.95 -14.80 6.85
CA ASN A 364 -3.98 -14.49 5.43
C ASN A 364 -3.24 -15.56 4.61
N SER A 365 -3.93 -16.09 3.60
CA SER A 365 -3.46 -17.16 2.70
C SER A 365 -3.13 -18.50 3.34
N ASP A 366 -3.31 -18.65 4.65
CA ASP A 366 -3.13 -19.91 5.39
C ASP A 366 -1.81 -20.66 5.04
N PRO A 367 -0.61 -20.04 5.21
CA PRO A 367 0.67 -20.63 4.83
C PRO A 367 1.16 -21.72 5.81
N GLU A 368 0.34 -22.75 6.05
CA GLU A 368 0.60 -23.81 7.03
C GLU A 368 1.53 -24.93 6.53
N ASP A 369 1.79 -25.01 5.23
CA ASP A 369 2.69 -26.00 4.61
C ASP A 369 3.70 -25.35 3.65
N ALA A 370 4.63 -26.16 3.12
CA ALA A 370 5.75 -25.65 2.33
C ALA A 370 5.32 -25.07 0.97
N PHE A 371 4.28 -25.62 0.31
CA PHE A 371 3.77 -25.05 -0.94
C PHE A 371 2.93 -23.79 -0.68
N ALA A 372 2.11 -23.81 0.38
CA ALA A 372 1.36 -22.63 0.79
C ALA A 372 2.29 -21.46 1.17
N LEU A 373 3.37 -21.73 1.91
CA LEU A 373 4.40 -20.73 2.20
C LEU A 373 5.15 -20.27 0.95
N ASN A 374 5.46 -21.18 0.01
CA ASN A 374 6.09 -20.80 -1.25
C ASN A 374 5.20 -19.84 -2.05
N SER A 375 3.90 -20.15 -2.16
CA SER A 375 2.91 -19.28 -2.82
C SER A 375 2.82 -17.92 -2.12
N TYR A 376 2.77 -17.93 -0.78
CA TYR A 376 2.72 -16.74 0.06
C TYR A 376 3.91 -15.80 -0.15
N LEU A 377 5.14 -16.32 -0.16
CA LEU A 377 6.34 -15.49 -0.35
C LEU A 377 6.53 -15.01 -1.78
N ASN A 378 6.05 -15.77 -2.76
CA ASN A 378 6.10 -15.38 -4.17
C ASN A 378 4.96 -14.43 -4.55
N ARG A 379 4.02 -14.15 -3.64
CA ARG A 379 2.88 -13.25 -3.89
C ARG A 379 2.03 -13.72 -5.08
N ASP A 380 1.88 -15.04 -5.24
CA ASP A 380 1.19 -15.65 -6.39
C ASP A 380 -0.26 -15.15 -6.55
N GLN A 381 -0.89 -14.65 -5.47
CA GLN A 381 -2.23 -14.06 -5.48
C GLN A 381 -2.35 -12.82 -6.37
N TYR A 382 -1.27 -12.05 -6.56
CA TYR A 382 -1.32 -10.75 -7.25
C TYR A 382 -1.00 -10.83 -8.76
N GLY A 383 -0.68 -12.03 -9.27
CA GLY A 383 -0.27 -12.22 -10.65
C GLY A 383 1.17 -11.77 -10.94
N GLU A 384 1.54 -11.78 -12.22
CA GLU A 384 2.90 -11.45 -12.68
C GLU A 384 2.90 -10.12 -13.46
N THR A 385 4.01 -9.39 -13.39
CA THR A 385 4.23 -8.15 -14.13
C THR A 385 5.36 -8.35 -15.13
N PRO A 386 5.16 -8.08 -16.44
CA PRO A 386 6.21 -8.30 -17.42
C PRO A 386 7.32 -7.25 -17.25
N LEU A 387 8.59 -7.66 -17.25
CA LEU A 387 9.73 -6.76 -17.03
C LEU A 387 10.59 -6.55 -18.29
N LEU A 388 11.06 -7.65 -18.89
CA LEU A 388 11.97 -7.60 -20.04
C LEU A 388 11.26 -7.86 -21.37
N TYR A 389 10.21 -8.67 -21.37
CA TYR A 389 9.44 -9.05 -22.55
C TYR A 389 8.00 -9.34 -22.14
N GLY A 390 7.03 -8.88 -22.93
CA GLY A 390 5.61 -9.05 -22.64
C GLY A 390 4.72 -8.29 -23.63
N GLU A 391 3.43 -8.32 -23.37
CA GLU A 391 2.34 -7.78 -24.18
C GLU A 391 2.24 -6.24 -24.15
N PHE A 392 1.49 -5.68 -25.10
CA PHE A 392 0.96 -4.32 -25.02
C PHE A 392 -0.45 -4.32 -24.43
N PHE A 393 -0.90 -3.15 -23.97
CA PHE A 393 -2.25 -2.98 -23.40
C PHE A 393 -3.38 -3.27 -24.39
N ASP A 394 -3.12 -3.21 -25.70
CA ASP A 394 -4.08 -3.49 -26.77
C ASP A 394 -3.82 -4.83 -27.48
N SER A 395 -2.92 -5.67 -26.95
CA SER A 395 -2.66 -6.98 -27.53
C SER A 395 -3.85 -7.93 -27.35
N GLU A 396 -4.11 -8.72 -28.39
CA GLU A 396 -5.17 -9.73 -28.40
C GLU A 396 -4.62 -11.08 -27.96
N LEU A 397 -5.42 -11.80 -27.18
CA LEU A 397 -5.08 -13.15 -26.73
C LEU A 397 -5.20 -14.13 -27.91
N VAL A 398 -4.10 -14.76 -28.29
CA VAL A 398 -4.04 -15.76 -29.38
C VAL A 398 -4.30 -17.16 -28.85
N SER A 399 -3.60 -17.54 -27.77
CA SER A 399 -3.76 -18.86 -27.16
C SER A 399 -3.38 -18.85 -25.69
N GLN A 400 -3.79 -19.89 -24.97
CA GLN A 400 -3.40 -20.12 -23.58
C GLN A 400 -2.83 -21.52 -23.47
N LYS A 401 -1.67 -21.66 -22.83
CA LYS A 401 -0.99 -22.95 -22.65
C LYS A 401 -0.81 -23.27 -21.16
N PRO A 402 -0.88 -24.56 -20.77
CA PRO A 402 -0.54 -25.00 -19.42
C PRO A 402 0.93 -24.70 -19.11
N GLY A 403 1.15 -23.97 -18.02
CA GLY A 403 2.45 -23.67 -17.44
C GLY A 403 2.80 -24.61 -16.27
N ALA A 404 3.44 -24.05 -15.24
CA ALA A 404 3.88 -24.82 -14.07
C ALA A 404 2.69 -25.48 -13.33
N ILE A 405 2.88 -26.72 -12.88
CA ILE A 405 1.91 -27.44 -12.05
C ILE A 405 1.73 -26.71 -10.72
N LEU A 406 0.48 -26.46 -10.35
CA LEU A 406 0.11 -25.96 -9.03
C LEU A 406 -0.16 -27.16 -8.11
N TYR A 407 0.47 -27.17 -6.95
CA TYR A 407 0.27 -28.18 -5.93
C TYR A 407 -0.50 -27.60 -4.75
N ARG A 408 -1.38 -28.40 -4.16
CA ARG A 408 -2.05 -28.11 -2.90
C ARG A 408 -1.93 -29.29 -1.96
N ARG A 409 -2.09 -29.04 -0.67
CA ARG A 409 -2.19 -30.08 0.35
C ARG A 409 -3.54 -30.81 0.22
N GLY A 410 -3.50 -32.13 0.02
CA GLY A 410 -4.66 -33.02 0.16
C GLY A 410 -4.72 -33.65 1.56
N ASN A 411 -5.60 -34.64 1.75
CA ASN A 411 -5.78 -35.27 3.06
C ASN A 411 -4.53 -36.02 3.57
N THR A 412 -3.85 -36.73 2.68
CA THR A 412 -2.68 -37.56 3.02
C THR A 412 -1.45 -37.30 2.16
N LYS A 413 -1.63 -36.63 1.01
CA LYS A 413 -0.57 -36.33 0.04
C LYS A 413 -0.81 -34.99 -0.64
N TYR A 414 0.19 -34.45 -1.31
CA TYR A 414 -0.01 -33.28 -2.18
C TYR A 414 -0.75 -33.69 -3.46
N GLU A 415 -1.70 -32.85 -3.89
CA GLU A 415 -2.51 -33.04 -5.09
C GLU A 415 -2.18 -31.97 -6.12
N GLN A 416 -2.26 -32.33 -7.39
CA GLN A 416 -2.25 -31.35 -8.48
C GLN A 416 -3.56 -30.55 -8.46
N ALA A 417 -3.44 -29.24 -8.26
CA ALA A 417 -4.56 -28.29 -8.19
C ALA A 417 -4.83 -27.59 -9.53
N GLY A 418 -4.01 -27.85 -10.55
CA GLY A 418 -4.11 -27.24 -11.88
C GLY A 418 -2.73 -26.90 -12.42
N THR A 419 -2.69 -25.98 -13.39
CA THR A 419 -1.45 -25.41 -13.94
C THR A 419 -1.61 -23.90 -14.03
N LYS A 420 -0.53 -23.14 -13.81
CA LYS A 420 -0.50 -21.72 -14.18
C LYS A 420 -0.83 -21.60 -15.66
N ILE A 421 -1.63 -20.60 -16.05
CA ILE A 421 -1.93 -20.35 -17.46
C ILE A 421 -0.88 -19.39 -18.01
N VAL A 422 -0.24 -19.76 -19.11
CA VAL A 422 0.66 -18.89 -19.87
C VAL A 422 -0.10 -18.40 -21.10
N SER A 423 -0.41 -17.11 -21.12
CA SER A 423 -1.07 -16.45 -22.25
C SER A 423 -0.07 -16.13 -23.35
N GLU A 424 -0.43 -16.44 -24.59
CA GLU A 424 0.27 -16.00 -25.80
C GLU A 424 -0.55 -14.92 -26.48
N TYR A 425 0.06 -13.77 -26.71
CA TYR A 425 -0.54 -12.62 -27.35
C TYR A 425 -0.02 -12.45 -28.78
N ASP A 426 -0.82 -11.84 -29.63
CA ASP A 426 -0.48 -11.57 -31.05
C ASP A 426 0.71 -10.62 -31.19
N ARG A 427 0.86 -9.71 -30.23
CA ARG A 427 1.88 -8.67 -30.21
C ARG A 427 2.53 -8.54 -28.85
N ASN A 428 3.85 -8.66 -28.86
CA ASN A 428 4.70 -8.43 -27.70
C ASN A 428 5.81 -7.43 -28.02
N THR A 429 6.47 -6.94 -26.97
CA THR A 429 7.58 -6.01 -27.07
C THR A 429 8.66 -6.33 -26.06
N LEU A 430 9.88 -5.87 -26.35
CA LEU A 430 10.94 -5.79 -25.36
C LEU A 430 10.68 -4.56 -24.49
N PHE A 431 10.87 -4.70 -23.18
CA PHE A 431 10.66 -3.61 -22.20
C PHE A 431 9.20 -3.08 -22.20
N PRO A 432 8.20 -3.92 -21.93
CA PRO A 432 6.80 -3.51 -21.89
C PRO A 432 6.52 -2.58 -20.70
N ARG A 433 5.97 -1.39 -20.95
CA ARG A 433 5.61 -0.38 -19.92
C ARG A 433 4.12 0.01 -19.97
N MET A 434 3.50 -0.18 -21.12
CA MET A 434 2.08 -0.01 -21.40
C MET A 434 1.45 -1.38 -21.70
N PHE A 435 1.27 -2.20 -20.66
CA PHE A 435 0.85 -3.61 -20.79
C PHE A 435 -0.51 -3.91 -20.13
N SER A 436 -0.95 -3.08 -19.17
CA SER A 436 -2.09 -3.41 -18.31
C SER A 436 -3.43 -3.31 -19.05
N GLN A 437 -4.23 -4.37 -18.97
CA GLN A 437 -5.57 -4.49 -19.58
C GLN A 437 -6.71 -4.27 -18.56
N LYS A 438 -6.40 -3.73 -17.37
CA LYS A 438 -7.40 -3.41 -16.36
C LYS A 438 -8.38 -2.34 -16.88
N PRO A 439 -9.62 -2.30 -16.36
CA PRO A 439 -10.61 -1.29 -16.74
C PRO A 439 -10.03 0.13 -16.69
N ASN A 440 -10.30 0.94 -17.71
CA ASN A 440 -9.82 2.32 -17.88
C ASN A 440 -8.30 2.50 -18.13
N HIS A 441 -7.46 1.48 -17.94
CA HIS A 441 -6.01 1.62 -18.17
C HIS A 441 -5.68 1.86 -19.64
N ALA A 442 -6.34 1.14 -20.56
CA ALA A 442 -6.16 1.33 -22.00
C ALA A 442 -6.50 2.75 -22.44
N GLN A 443 -7.58 3.33 -21.90
CA GLN A 443 -7.97 4.72 -22.16
C GLN A 443 -6.92 5.68 -21.61
N PHE A 444 -6.50 5.50 -20.35
CA PHE A 444 -5.45 6.30 -19.73
C PHE A 444 -4.15 6.31 -20.55
N TYR A 445 -3.70 5.12 -20.99
CA TYR A 445 -2.50 5.00 -21.82
C TYR A 445 -2.63 5.78 -23.12
N ARG A 446 -3.80 5.74 -23.76
CA ARG A 446 -4.06 6.48 -25.00
C ARG A 446 -4.08 7.98 -24.75
N GLU A 447 -4.75 8.44 -23.70
CA GLU A 447 -4.83 9.86 -23.35
C GLU A 447 -3.45 10.44 -22.99
N TRP A 448 -2.71 9.77 -22.09
CA TRP A 448 -1.38 10.21 -21.66
C TRP A 448 -0.35 10.19 -22.80
N SER A 449 -0.43 9.19 -23.69
CA SER A 449 0.51 9.04 -24.81
C SER A 449 0.03 9.71 -26.10
N HIS A 450 -1.10 10.41 -26.07
CA HIS A 450 -1.76 11.04 -27.22
C HIS A 450 -2.01 10.09 -28.40
N LEU A 451 -2.36 8.83 -28.12
CA LEU A 451 -2.67 7.83 -29.15
C LEU A 451 -4.13 7.96 -29.61
N GLY A 452 -4.32 7.89 -30.93
CA GLY A 452 -5.66 7.79 -31.51
C GLY A 452 -6.38 6.50 -31.10
N ALA A 453 -7.71 6.47 -31.21
CA ALA A 453 -8.51 5.29 -30.86
C ALA A 453 -8.13 4.02 -31.65
N GLN A 454 -7.68 4.20 -32.90
CA GLN A 454 -7.25 3.11 -33.80
C GLN A 454 -5.72 2.95 -33.88
N GLU A 455 -4.97 3.76 -33.14
CA GLU A 455 -3.51 3.70 -33.16
C GLU A 455 -3.00 2.63 -32.21
N HIS A 456 -1.95 1.91 -32.64
CA HIS A 456 -1.33 0.86 -31.85
C HIS A 456 -0.05 1.36 -31.17
N PRO A 457 0.21 1.02 -29.90
CA PRO A 457 1.45 1.35 -29.23
C PRO A 457 2.65 0.67 -29.90
N THR A 458 3.79 1.32 -29.79
CA THR A 458 5.08 0.84 -30.30
C THR A 458 6.10 0.80 -29.17
N MET A 459 7.32 0.30 -29.43
CA MET A 459 8.42 0.44 -28.47
C MET A 459 8.71 1.92 -28.15
N GLY A 460 8.53 2.82 -29.13
CA GLY A 460 8.71 4.25 -28.93
C GLY A 460 7.71 4.84 -27.94
N THR A 461 6.43 4.44 -28.01
CA THR A 461 5.40 4.89 -27.07
C THR A 461 5.63 4.33 -25.66
N ASN A 462 6.09 3.07 -25.54
CA ASN A 462 6.53 2.50 -24.26
C ASN A 462 7.67 3.30 -23.61
N ILE A 463 8.68 3.69 -24.39
CA ILE A 463 9.79 4.51 -23.88
C ILE A 463 9.28 5.90 -23.50
N SER A 464 8.38 6.50 -24.29
CA SER A 464 7.74 7.77 -23.95
C SER A 464 6.97 7.68 -22.63
N PHE A 465 6.17 6.63 -22.43
CA PHE A 465 5.44 6.39 -21.19
C PHE A 465 6.38 6.13 -20.01
N PHE A 466 7.44 5.37 -20.20
CA PHE A 466 8.48 5.19 -19.17
C PHE A 466 9.06 6.53 -18.71
N LEU A 467 9.46 7.39 -19.66
CA LEU A 467 10.09 8.67 -19.33
C LEU A 467 9.11 9.68 -18.74
N SER A 468 7.90 9.78 -19.29
CA SER A 468 6.88 10.74 -18.86
C SER A 468 6.12 10.30 -17.61
N TRP A 469 5.51 9.11 -17.62
CA TRP A 469 4.75 8.61 -16.49
C TRP A 469 5.64 8.03 -15.40
N GLN A 470 6.39 6.96 -15.69
CA GLN A 470 7.07 6.20 -14.63
C GLN A 470 8.28 6.95 -14.03
N ILE A 471 9.03 7.70 -14.83
CA ILE A 471 10.21 8.44 -14.35
C ILE A 471 9.85 9.87 -13.94
N SER A 472 9.10 10.61 -14.76
CA SER A 472 8.79 12.01 -14.43
C SER A 472 7.65 12.09 -13.41
N GLN A 473 6.49 11.50 -13.72
CA GLN A 473 5.31 11.58 -12.86
C GLN A 473 5.42 10.73 -11.58
N MET A 474 5.94 9.50 -11.65
CA MET A 474 5.98 8.60 -10.50
C MET A 474 7.30 8.61 -9.71
N TYR A 475 8.34 9.32 -10.15
CA TYR A 475 9.60 9.37 -9.38
C TYR A 475 10.12 10.79 -9.21
N THR A 476 10.31 11.52 -10.31
CA THR A 476 10.88 12.87 -10.28
C THR A 476 9.97 13.83 -9.51
N ARG A 477 8.64 13.69 -9.68
CA ARG A 477 7.64 14.43 -8.90
C ARG A 477 7.81 14.24 -7.39
N TYR A 478 7.87 13.00 -6.91
CA TYR A 478 8.09 12.70 -5.49
C TYR A 478 9.45 13.19 -4.99
N PHE A 479 10.49 13.03 -5.81
CA PHE A 479 11.80 13.58 -5.48
C PHE A 479 11.75 15.10 -5.28
N LEU A 480 10.96 15.80 -6.10
CA LEU A 480 10.78 17.24 -6.00
C LEU A 480 9.82 17.66 -4.88
N TRP A 481 8.84 16.84 -4.49
CA TRP A 481 8.08 17.08 -3.25
C TRP A 481 9.01 17.25 -2.05
N ASN A 482 9.95 16.33 -1.91
CA ASN A 482 10.85 16.28 -0.76
C ASN A 482 11.89 17.43 -0.74
N PHE A 483 12.22 18.05 -1.87
CA PHE A 483 13.36 19.00 -1.95
C PHE A 483 13.08 20.33 -2.67
N ALA A 484 11.91 20.49 -3.29
CA ALA A 484 11.44 21.73 -3.91
C ALA A 484 10.13 22.22 -3.29
N GLY A 485 9.21 21.30 -2.97
CA GLY A 485 7.91 21.55 -2.37
C GLY A 485 6.76 20.84 -3.10
N ARG A 486 5.58 20.85 -2.50
CA ARG A 486 4.40 20.07 -2.90
C ARG A 486 3.17 20.97 -3.05
N ALA A 487 2.36 20.74 -4.07
CA ALA A 487 1.14 21.52 -4.30
C ALA A 487 0.01 21.07 -3.38
N ASN A 488 -0.26 19.76 -3.34
CA ASN A 488 -1.30 19.13 -2.54
C ASN A 488 -0.99 17.64 -2.39
N ASP A 489 -1.83 16.94 -1.61
CA ASP A 489 -1.68 15.53 -1.28
C ASP A 489 -2.47 14.55 -2.18
N LEU A 490 -2.97 15.04 -3.32
CA LEU A 490 -3.67 14.24 -4.32
C LEU A 490 -2.69 13.35 -5.10
N ASP A 491 -3.24 12.34 -5.78
CA ASP A 491 -2.49 11.20 -6.36
C ASP A 491 -1.77 11.49 -7.69
N GLY A 492 -1.93 12.71 -8.23
CA GLY A 492 -1.32 13.13 -9.49
C GLY A 492 -1.65 12.25 -10.69
N GLN A 493 -2.84 11.63 -10.71
CA GLN A 493 -3.26 10.84 -11.86
C GLN A 493 -3.85 11.68 -12.99
N ASN A 494 -4.15 12.95 -12.70
CA ASN A 494 -4.67 13.92 -13.67
C ASN A 494 -3.62 14.96 -14.05
N ASN A 495 -3.74 15.55 -15.25
CA ASN A 495 -2.71 16.39 -15.88
C ASN A 495 -2.64 17.87 -15.43
N THR A 496 -3.34 18.27 -14.37
CA THR A 496 -3.54 19.70 -14.06
C THR A 496 -2.62 20.21 -12.95
N ILE A 497 -2.93 19.90 -11.69
CA ILE A 497 -2.28 20.42 -10.48
C ILE A 497 -2.17 19.35 -9.38
N ASP A 498 -2.99 18.32 -9.48
CA ASP A 498 -3.08 17.24 -8.52
C ASP A 498 -1.73 16.56 -8.36
N GLY A 499 -1.32 16.40 -7.10
CA GLY A 499 -0.04 15.83 -6.72
C GLY A 499 1.18 16.53 -7.33
N SER A 500 1.06 17.72 -7.93
CA SER A 500 2.21 18.38 -8.56
C SER A 500 3.22 18.86 -7.52
N TRP A 501 4.46 19.06 -7.94
CA TRP A 501 5.47 19.72 -7.13
C TRP A 501 5.48 21.23 -7.41
N ILE A 502 5.88 22.05 -6.42
CA ILE A 502 6.03 23.50 -6.56
C ILE A 502 7.28 23.96 -5.82
N SER A 503 7.82 25.14 -6.17
CA SER A 503 8.94 25.73 -5.42
C SER A 503 8.52 26.81 -4.44
N GLY A 504 7.45 27.56 -4.71
CA GLY A 504 7.11 28.79 -3.99
C GLY A 504 7.72 30.08 -4.52
N LEU A 505 8.61 30.02 -5.52
CA LEU A 505 9.14 31.23 -6.20
C LEU A 505 8.13 31.88 -7.17
N GLY A 506 6.90 31.37 -7.24
CA GLY A 506 5.79 32.03 -7.91
C GLY A 506 6.03 32.34 -9.38
N PHE A 507 6.37 31.32 -10.20
CA PHE A 507 6.57 31.42 -11.65
C PHE A 507 5.29 31.79 -12.45
N GLY A 508 4.47 32.73 -11.96
CA GLY A 508 3.23 33.18 -12.62
C GLY A 508 2.09 32.16 -12.64
N LYS A 509 2.14 31.13 -11.80
CA LYS A 509 1.03 30.16 -11.62
C LYS A 509 0.12 30.63 -10.48
N GLN A 510 -1.07 31.13 -10.81
CA GLN A 510 -2.16 31.29 -9.86
C GLN A 510 -2.80 29.92 -9.65
N LEU A 511 -2.99 29.51 -8.39
CA LEU A 511 -3.54 28.22 -8.00
C LEU A 511 -4.86 28.47 -7.24
N PRO A 512 -5.82 27.53 -7.29
CA PRO A 512 -7.08 27.70 -6.59
C PRO A 512 -6.89 27.72 -5.07
N ALA A 513 -7.86 28.28 -4.35
CA ALA A 513 -7.91 28.32 -2.90
C ALA A 513 -7.90 26.91 -2.27
N SER A 514 -8.48 25.91 -2.95
CA SER A 514 -8.43 24.50 -2.52
C SER A 514 -7.01 23.96 -2.39
N VAL A 515 -6.07 24.49 -3.18
CA VAL A 515 -4.65 24.13 -3.13
C VAL A 515 -3.90 25.03 -2.15
N THR A 516 -4.04 26.35 -2.28
CA THR A 516 -3.25 27.30 -1.46
C THR A 516 -3.63 27.34 0.02
N LYS A 517 -4.79 26.80 0.40
CA LYS A 517 -5.23 26.64 1.79
C LYS A 517 -5.08 25.20 2.30
N SER A 518 -4.61 24.27 1.47
CA SER A 518 -4.28 22.92 1.94
C SER A 518 -3.06 22.97 2.85
N ASN A 519 -3.03 22.13 3.87
CA ASN A 519 -1.83 21.95 4.69
C ASN A 519 -0.67 21.41 3.86
N ALA A 520 -0.94 20.59 2.83
CA ALA A 520 0.09 20.00 1.96
C ALA A 520 0.68 20.98 0.92
N TYR A 521 0.45 22.29 1.08
CA TYR A 521 0.94 23.35 0.19
C TYR A 521 2.32 23.86 0.60
N ASN A 522 3.33 23.03 0.39
CA ASN A 522 4.68 23.20 0.93
C ASN A 522 5.62 23.88 -0.06
N ARG A 523 6.40 24.87 0.40
CA ARG A 523 7.24 25.72 -0.46
C ARG A 523 8.69 25.77 0.05
N LEU A 524 9.57 24.99 -0.57
CA LEU A 524 10.97 24.86 -0.15
C LEU A 524 11.94 25.71 -0.99
N TYR A 525 11.45 26.46 -1.97
CA TYR A 525 12.18 27.43 -2.81
C TYR A 525 13.40 26.85 -3.53
N PHE A 526 13.41 25.54 -3.78
CA PHE A 526 14.56 24.75 -4.24
C PHE A 526 15.79 24.79 -3.32
N LEU A 527 15.70 25.35 -2.11
CA LEU A 527 16.87 25.52 -1.26
C LEU A 527 17.49 24.17 -0.85
N PRO A 528 16.72 23.16 -0.38
CA PRO A 528 17.28 21.83 -0.12
C PRO A 528 17.89 21.20 -1.38
N LEU A 529 17.19 21.28 -2.51
CA LEU A 529 17.66 20.76 -3.80
C LEU A 529 19.00 21.38 -4.21
N ILE A 530 19.12 22.71 -4.17
CA ILE A 530 20.34 23.44 -4.55
C ILE A 530 21.50 23.05 -3.63
N ILE A 531 21.28 23.00 -2.31
CA ILE A 531 22.32 22.58 -1.35
C ILE A 531 22.78 21.15 -1.65
N GLY A 532 21.85 20.23 -1.93
CA GLY A 532 22.16 18.87 -2.35
C GLY A 532 22.97 18.79 -3.64
N LEU A 533 22.60 19.55 -4.68
CA LEU A 533 23.35 19.60 -5.93
C LEU A 533 24.76 20.16 -5.75
N LEU A 534 24.93 21.20 -4.92
CA LEU A 534 26.26 21.72 -4.55
C LEU A 534 27.10 20.65 -3.84
N GLY A 535 26.50 19.91 -2.91
CA GLY A 535 27.17 18.81 -2.23
C GLY A 535 27.56 17.67 -3.14
N LEU A 536 26.72 17.31 -4.12
CA LEU A 536 27.02 16.32 -5.15
C LEU A 536 28.23 16.76 -5.98
N VAL A 537 28.23 18.01 -6.46
CA VAL A 537 29.34 18.57 -7.24
C VAL A 537 30.63 18.59 -6.41
N TYR A 538 30.56 19.02 -5.15
CA TYR A 538 31.70 19.04 -4.24
C TYR A 538 32.26 17.63 -3.96
N HIS A 539 31.38 16.66 -3.74
CA HIS A 539 31.76 15.27 -3.51
C HIS A 539 32.52 14.70 -4.71
N PHE A 540 32.01 14.88 -5.93
CA PHE A 540 32.72 14.44 -7.15
C PHE A 540 34.04 15.15 -7.38
N LYS A 541 34.13 16.45 -7.09
CA LYS A 541 35.39 17.21 -7.25
C LYS A 541 36.50 16.75 -6.30
N ARG A 542 36.16 16.29 -5.09
CA ARG A 542 37.13 15.92 -4.05
C ARG A 542 37.38 14.42 -3.96
N ASN A 543 36.36 13.58 -4.19
CA ASN A 543 36.45 12.13 -4.08
C ASN A 543 35.42 11.42 -4.98
N GLN A 544 35.80 11.19 -6.24
CA GLN A 544 34.95 10.58 -7.26
C GLN A 544 34.48 9.16 -6.91
N ARG A 545 35.28 8.40 -6.16
CA ARG A 545 34.99 6.99 -5.84
C ARG A 545 33.84 6.90 -4.85
N ASP A 546 33.94 7.62 -3.74
CA ASP A 546 32.87 7.66 -2.73
C ASP A 546 31.63 8.36 -3.29
N ALA A 547 31.80 9.39 -4.11
CA ALA A 547 30.67 10.01 -4.82
C ALA A 547 29.94 9.01 -5.73
N GLY A 548 30.68 8.19 -6.47
CA GLY A 548 30.12 7.12 -7.30
C GLY A 548 29.37 6.06 -6.49
N VAL A 549 29.84 5.70 -5.29
CA VAL A 549 29.13 4.79 -4.37
C VAL A 549 27.78 5.37 -3.96
N VAL A 550 27.73 6.67 -3.60
CA VAL A 550 26.46 7.33 -3.24
C VAL A 550 25.52 7.45 -4.45
N VAL A 551 26.05 7.65 -5.67
CA VAL A 551 25.23 7.60 -6.91
C VAL A 551 24.64 6.21 -7.13
N VAL A 552 25.42 5.15 -6.92
CA VAL A 552 24.91 3.77 -7.03
C VAL A 552 23.83 3.50 -5.99
N LEU A 553 24.02 3.96 -4.74
CA LEU A 553 22.99 3.90 -3.71
C LEU A 553 21.71 4.62 -4.19
N PHE A 554 21.83 5.90 -4.57
CA PHE A 554 20.72 6.73 -5.05
C PHE A 554 19.95 6.09 -6.23
N PHE A 555 20.66 5.52 -7.19
CA PHE A 555 20.04 4.86 -8.35
C PHE A 555 19.30 3.59 -7.96
N PHE A 556 19.92 2.71 -7.16
CA PHE A 556 19.32 1.42 -6.80
C PHE A 556 18.13 1.56 -5.86
N THR A 557 18.14 2.54 -4.96
CA THR A 557 17.02 2.81 -4.04
C THR A 557 16.01 3.81 -4.61
N GLY A 558 16.10 4.14 -5.90
CA GLY A 558 15.22 5.07 -6.62
C GLY A 558 14.84 4.53 -8.00
N LEU A 559 15.51 5.00 -9.05
CA LEU A 559 15.18 4.68 -10.45
C LEU A 559 15.19 3.18 -10.77
N ALA A 560 16.03 2.36 -10.14
CA ALA A 560 16.01 0.91 -10.36
C ALA A 560 14.72 0.24 -9.84
N ILE A 561 14.08 0.81 -8.82
CA ILE A 561 12.80 0.33 -8.30
C ILE A 561 11.69 0.58 -9.33
N VAL A 562 11.71 1.72 -10.02
CA VAL A 562 10.79 2.00 -11.13
C VAL A 562 10.87 0.91 -12.20
N LEU A 563 12.10 0.51 -12.56
CA LEU A 563 12.33 -0.55 -13.55
C LEU A 563 11.79 -1.90 -13.08
N TYR A 564 11.99 -2.23 -11.80
CA TYR A 564 11.62 -3.52 -11.20
C TYR A 564 10.13 -3.66 -10.91
N LEU A 565 9.50 -2.62 -10.37
CA LEU A 565 8.07 -2.65 -10.05
C LEU A 565 7.21 -2.55 -11.32
N ASN A 566 7.72 -1.89 -12.37
CA ASN A 566 7.02 -1.63 -13.62
C ASN A 566 5.55 -1.26 -13.42
N GLN A 567 5.32 -0.25 -12.58
CA GLN A 567 3.98 0.11 -12.12
C GLN A 567 3.09 0.54 -13.30
N ASP A 568 1.89 -0.02 -13.35
CA ASP A 568 0.85 0.36 -14.29
C ASP A 568 0.17 1.68 -13.83
N PRO A 569 -0.58 2.40 -14.70
CA PRO A 569 -1.24 3.64 -14.30
C PRO A 569 -2.38 3.37 -13.31
N LEU A 570 -3.04 4.44 -12.86
CA LEU A 570 -4.22 4.39 -11.99
C LEU A 570 -4.02 3.60 -10.68
N GLN A 571 -2.89 3.84 -10.01
CA GLN A 571 -2.60 3.22 -8.71
C GLN A 571 -3.59 3.70 -7.64
N PRO A 572 -4.00 2.88 -6.67
CA PRO A 572 -4.98 3.30 -5.66
C PRO A 572 -4.45 4.38 -4.69
N ARG A 573 -3.12 4.59 -4.63
CA ARG A 573 -2.45 5.64 -3.88
C ARG A 573 -1.04 5.91 -4.40
N GLU A 574 -0.45 7.00 -3.93
CA GLU A 574 0.95 7.34 -4.15
C GLU A 574 1.91 6.27 -3.62
N ARG A 575 3.04 6.08 -4.32
CA ARG A 575 4.03 5.02 -4.03
C ARG A 575 5.41 5.58 -3.68
N ASP A 576 5.45 6.84 -3.26
CA ASP A 576 6.65 7.60 -2.93
C ASP A 576 7.53 6.93 -1.86
N TYR A 577 6.91 6.28 -0.88
CA TYR A 577 7.58 5.51 0.18
C TYR A 577 8.55 4.44 -0.35
N ALA A 578 8.33 3.90 -1.56
CA ALA A 578 9.23 2.93 -2.18
C ALA A 578 10.59 3.54 -2.51
N TYR A 579 10.66 4.87 -2.69
CA TYR A 579 11.86 5.61 -3.09
C TYR A 579 12.53 6.36 -1.93
N ALA A 580 12.04 6.20 -0.69
CA ALA A 580 12.60 6.88 0.49
C ALA A 580 14.11 6.66 0.64
N GLY A 581 14.64 5.52 0.17
CA GLY A 581 16.06 5.22 0.18
C GLY A 581 16.89 6.07 -0.80
N SER A 582 16.34 6.58 -1.91
CA SER A 582 17.08 7.52 -2.77
C SER A 582 17.06 8.93 -2.19
N PHE A 583 15.99 9.30 -1.47
CA PHE A 583 15.91 10.56 -0.74
C PHE A 583 16.92 10.59 0.42
N TYR A 584 17.10 9.45 1.11
CA TYR A 584 18.19 9.23 2.08
C TYR A 584 19.57 9.49 1.44
N ALA A 585 19.82 8.93 0.25
CA ALA A 585 21.09 9.11 -0.44
C ALA A 585 21.31 10.57 -0.88
N PHE A 586 20.25 11.27 -1.32
CA PHE A 586 20.34 12.68 -1.68
C PHE A 586 20.61 13.57 -0.46
N ALA A 587 20.04 13.25 0.71
CA ALA A 587 20.30 13.95 1.96
C ALA A 587 21.77 13.89 2.40
N ILE A 588 22.51 12.84 2.01
CA ILE A 588 23.98 12.80 2.17
C ILE A 588 24.62 13.99 1.46
N TRP A 589 24.21 14.25 0.21
CA TRP A 589 24.73 15.40 -0.53
C TRP A 589 24.23 16.73 0.03
N ILE A 590 23.01 16.83 0.56
CA ILE A 590 22.58 18.05 1.27
C ILE A 590 23.56 18.36 2.41
N GLY A 591 23.94 17.36 3.21
CA GLY A 591 24.94 17.52 4.26
C GLY A 591 26.32 17.94 3.73
N LEU A 592 26.79 17.32 2.64
CA LEU A 592 28.09 17.66 2.03
C LEU A 592 28.09 19.05 1.35
N GLY A 593 26.92 19.60 1.00
CA GLY A 593 26.77 20.95 0.46
C GLY A 593 27.30 22.04 1.39
N VAL A 594 27.23 21.82 2.71
CA VAL A 594 27.82 22.69 3.74
C VAL A 594 29.30 22.94 3.48
N LEU A 595 30.04 21.90 3.03
CA LEU A 595 31.48 21.98 2.80
C LEU A 595 31.81 22.90 1.63
N MET A 596 31.03 22.82 0.54
CA MET A 596 31.22 23.67 -0.63
C MET A 596 30.94 25.14 -0.32
N ILE A 597 29.86 25.39 0.41
CA ILE A 597 29.48 26.75 0.81
C ILE A 597 30.53 27.33 1.76
N ALA A 598 31.04 26.54 2.71
CA ALA A 598 32.12 26.96 3.60
C ALA A 598 33.41 27.27 2.84
N GLU A 599 33.79 26.47 1.85
CA GLU A 599 34.95 26.72 0.99
C GLU A 599 34.79 28.01 0.16
N PHE A 600 33.57 28.32 -0.28
CA PHE A 600 33.32 29.59 -0.96
C PHE A 600 33.42 30.78 0.00
N LEU A 601 32.82 30.68 1.19
CA LEU A 601 32.84 31.75 2.20
C LEU A 601 34.26 32.00 2.73
N SER A 602 35.09 30.96 2.87
CA SER A 602 36.47 31.10 3.36
C SER A 602 37.38 31.85 2.39
N LYS A 603 36.96 32.10 1.15
CA LYS A 603 37.69 33.00 0.22
C LYS A 603 37.60 34.47 0.62
N LYS A 604 36.55 34.85 1.35
CA LYS A 604 36.30 36.25 1.78
C LYS A 604 36.34 36.43 3.30
N LEU A 605 36.20 35.34 4.05
CA LEU A 605 36.16 35.31 5.52
C LEU A 605 37.21 34.34 6.05
N ASN A 606 37.55 34.42 7.33
CA ASN A 606 38.39 33.38 7.93
C ASN A 606 37.65 32.02 7.92
N ALA A 607 38.41 30.92 7.82
CA ALA A 607 37.86 29.58 7.62
C ALA A 607 36.90 29.12 8.75
N LYS A 608 37.18 29.48 10.01
CA LYS A 608 36.31 29.15 11.14
C LYS A 608 34.96 29.85 11.04
N THR A 609 34.96 31.15 10.77
CA THR A 609 33.75 31.95 10.58
C THR A 609 32.98 31.46 9.36
N GLY A 610 33.65 31.16 8.25
CA GLY A 610 33.04 30.57 7.05
C GLY A 610 32.35 29.24 7.33
N ALA A 611 32.99 28.35 8.11
CA ALA A 611 32.43 27.06 8.51
C ALA A 611 31.16 27.20 9.38
N ILE A 612 31.18 28.12 10.35
CA ILE A 612 30.02 28.40 11.21
C ILE A 612 28.87 28.96 10.38
N ILE A 613 29.11 29.99 9.56
CA ILE A 613 28.08 30.62 8.74
C ILE A 613 27.49 29.61 7.75
N ALA A 614 28.31 28.82 7.07
CA ALA A 614 27.83 27.80 6.14
C ALA A 614 26.91 26.79 6.85
N SER A 615 27.32 26.29 8.02
CA SER A 615 26.53 25.32 8.79
C SER A 615 25.19 25.91 9.23
N VAL A 616 25.18 27.15 9.74
CA VAL A 616 23.95 27.83 10.20
C VAL A 616 23.02 28.14 9.04
N VAL A 617 23.55 28.71 7.94
CA VAL A 617 22.73 29.05 6.76
C VAL A 617 22.11 27.80 6.15
N CYS A 618 22.88 26.71 6.01
CA CYS A 618 22.33 25.47 5.47
C CYS A 618 21.30 24.82 6.41
N LEU A 619 21.49 24.92 7.73
CA LEU A 619 20.51 24.45 8.72
C LEU A 619 19.19 25.23 8.59
N LEU A 620 19.25 26.54 8.42
CA LEU A 620 18.06 27.38 8.23
C LEU A 620 17.38 27.12 6.87
N ALA A 621 18.17 27.00 5.80
CA ALA A 621 17.67 26.92 4.44
C ALA A 621 17.16 25.53 4.02
N ALA A 622 17.55 24.46 4.73
CA ALA A 622 17.04 23.12 4.48
C ALA A 622 16.21 22.58 5.66
N PRO A 623 16.78 21.99 6.73
CA PRO A 623 15.97 21.30 7.73
C PRO A 623 14.99 22.19 8.49
N VAL A 624 15.34 23.44 8.85
CA VAL A 624 14.40 24.32 9.56
C VAL A 624 13.26 24.78 8.66
N LEU A 625 13.55 25.09 7.39
CA LEU A 625 12.52 25.42 6.40
C LEU A 625 11.59 24.24 6.15
N MET A 626 12.15 23.04 5.96
CA MET A 626 11.39 21.80 5.76
C MET A 626 10.53 21.50 6.99
N ALA A 627 11.09 21.56 8.20
CA ALA A 627 10.32 21.40 9.44
C ALA A 627 9.22 22.44 9.60
N ASN A 628 9.36 23.65 9.05
CA ASN A 628 8.33 24.68 9.14
C ASN A 628 7.21 24.49 8.12
N GLN A 629 7.56 24.10 6.89
CA GLN A 629 6.59 23.92 5.82
C GLN A 629 5.84 22.60 5.96
N GLU A 630 6.49 21.52 6.37
CA GLU A 630 5.93 20.16 6.38
C GLU A 630 5.35 19.75 7.75
N TRP A 631 5.21 20.65 8.72
CA TRP A 631 4.74 20.25 10.06
C TRP A 631 3.23 20.02 10.12
N ASP A 632 2.46 20.93 9.55
CA ASP A 632 1.01 20.96 9.69
C ASP A 632 0.33 19.83 8.90
N ASP A 633 0.87 19.42 7.76
CA ASP A 633 0.41 18.25 7.00
C ASP A 633 0.94 16.90 7.52
N HIS A 634 1.97 16.90 8.36
CA HIS A 634 2.47 15.68 9.01
C HIS A 634 1.98 15.49 10.45
N ASP A 635 1.35 16.49 11.06
CA ASP A 635 0.78 16.40 12.41
C ASP A 635 -0.55 15.63 12.44
N ARG A 636 -0.45 14.32 12.66
CA ARG A 636 -1.58 13.39 12.79
C ARG A 636 -2.02 13.14 14.22
N SER A 637 -1.49 13.89 15.20
CA SER A 637 -1.74 13.66 16.64
C SER A 637 -3.21 13.75 17.08
N THR A 638 -4.07 14.28 16.22
CA THR A 638 -5.51 14.40 16.46
C THR A 638 -6.37 13.53 15.53
N LYS A 639 -5.77 12.80 14.60
CA LYS A 639 -6.49 12.05 13.57
C LYS A 639 -7.03 10.73 14.15
N LEU A 640 -8.33 10.52 14.04
CA LEU A 640 -9.05 9.33 14.50
C LEU A 640 -10.00 8.76 13.43
N THR A 641 -9.96 9.31 12.22
CA THR A 641 -10.89 8.96 11.12
C THR A 641 -11.01 7.45 10.86
N PRO A 642 -9.92 6.69 10.63
CA PRO A 642 -10.03 5.25 10.38
C PRO A 642 -10.59 4.47 11.58
N HIS A 643 -10.20 4.84 12.80
CA HIS A 643 -10.71 4.23 14.03
C HIS A 643 -12.23 4.46 14.18
N ASP A 644 -12.67 5.72 14.10
CA ASP A 644 -14.08 6.08 14.31
C ASP A 644 -14.97 5.55 13.21
N MET A 645 -14.48 5.50 11.97
CA MET A 645 -15.14 4.85 10.85
C MET A 645 -15.36 3.36 11.11
N ALA A 646 -14.32 2.62 11.52
CA ALA A 646 -14.45 1.20 11.85
C ALA A 646 -15.45 0.97 13.00
N TYR A 647 -15.39 1.82 14.04
CA TYR A 647 -16.36 1.82 15.12
C TYR A 647 -17.79 2.03 14.60
N ASN A 648 -18.00 2.98 13.70
CA ASN A 648 -19.32 3.30 13.16
C ASN A 648 -19.86 2.22 12.22
N TYR A 649 -19.02 1.60 11.39
CA TYR A 649 -19.40 0.42 10.61
C TYR A 649 -19.94 -0.69 11.52
N LEU A 650 -19.18 -1.09 12.53
CA LEU A 650 -19.60 -2.14 13.46
C LEU A 650 -20.84 -1.77 14.28
N ASN A 651 -20.99 -0.50 14.66
CA ASN A 651 -22.16 -0.02 15.41
C ASN A 651 -23.38 0.32 14.53
N SER A 652 -23.23 0.28 13.21
CA SER A 652 -24.37 0.26 12.28
C SER A 652 -25.07 -1.10 12.34
N CYS A 653 -24.30 -2.19 12.53
CA CYS A 653 -24.81 -3.54 12.48
C CYS A 653 -25.64 -3.93 13.72
N ALA A 654 -26.75 -4.64 13.50
CA ALA A 654 -27.47 -5.38 14.55
C ALA A 654 -26.59 -6.47 15.22
N PRO A 655 -26.97 -6.99 16.40
CA PRO A 655 -26.25 -8.09 17.06
C PRO A 655 -26.09 -9.33 16.17
N ASN A 656 -24.93 -10.00 16.27
CA ASN A 656 -24.59 -11.24 15.55
C ASN A 656 -24.63 -11.15 14.02
N ALA A 657 -24.50 -9.93 13.49
CA ALA A 657 -24.55 -9.66 12.06
C ALA A 657 -23.38 -10.27 11.28
N ILE A 658 -23.59 -10.40 9.97
CA ILE A 658 -22.55 -10.63 8.96
C ILE A 658 -22.36 -9.29 8.24
N LEU A 659 -21.15 -8.73 8.27
CA LEU A 659 -20.78 -7.50 7.59
C LEU A 659 -19.81 -7.82 6.45
N PHE A 660 -20.29 -7.71 5.21
CA PHE A 660 -19.48 -7.73 4.02
C PHE A 660 -18.82 -6.36 3.84
N CYS A 661 -17.50 -6.33 3.78
CA CYS A 661 -16.69 -5.12 3.58
C CYS A 661 -15.84 -5.25 2.32
N PHE A 662 -15.39 -4.12 1.79
CA PHE A 662 -14.71 -4.06 0.51
C PHE A 662 -13.35 -3.37 0.63
N ALA A 663 -12.31 -4.00 0.08
CA ALA A 663 -10.94 -3.49 0.05
C ALA A 663 -10.31 -3.20 1.42
N ASP A 664 -9.08 -2.71 1.38
CA ASP A 664 -8.19 -2.55 2.53
C ASP A 664 -8.66 -1.48 3.51
N ASN A 665 -9.13 -0.33 2.98
CA ASN A 665 -9.49 0.84 3.79
C ASN A 665 -10.76 0.65 4.63
N ASP A 666 -11.64 -0.27 4.27
CA ASP A 666 -12.70 -0.73 5.18
C ASP A 666 -12.17 -1.79 6.15
N THR A 667 -11.54 -2.83 5.59
CA THR A 667 -11.29 -4.10 6.28
C THR A 667 -10.25 -3.97 7.39
N TYR A 668 -9.12 -3.30 7.12
CA TYR A 668 -7.99 -3.30 8.05
C TYR A 668 -8.27 -2.50 9.33
N PRO A 669 -8.92 -1.31 9.27
CA PRO A 669 -9.41 -0.65 10.47
C PRO A 669 -10.47 -1.47 11.24
N LEU A 670 -11.35 -2.20 10.53
CA LEU A 670 -12.33 -3.10 11.15
C LEU A 670 -11.66 -4.26 11.91
N TRP A 671 -10.64 -4.89 11.32
CA TRP A 671 -9.86 -5.92 11.99
C TRP A 671 -9.10 -5.38 13.20
N TYR A 672 -8.49 -4.20 13.09
CA TYR A 672 -7.83 -3.54 14.22
C TYR A 672 -8.77 -3.39 15.41
N ILE A 673 -9.91 -2.71 15.23
CA ILE A 673 -10.78 -2.36 16.35
C ILE A 673 -11.44 -3.60 16.98
N GLN A 674 -11.69 -4.65 16.20
CA GLN A 674 -12.25 -5.90 16.72
C GLN A 674 -11.18 -6.76 17.42
N GLU A 675 -10.01 -6.97 16.80
CA GLU A 675 -8.98 -7.87 17.34
C GLU A 675 -8.24 -7.27 18.55
N VAL A 676 -8.01 -5.96 18.53
CA VAL A 676 -7.24 -5.24 19.54
C VAL A 676 -8.14 -4.68 20.63
N GLU A 677 -9.09 -3.82 20.26
CA GLU A 677 -9.94 -3.12 21.24
C GLU A 677 -11.14 -3.95 21.69
N GLY A 678 -11.56 -4.93 20.90
CA GLY A 678 -12.68 -5.82 21.23
C GLY A 678 -14.04 -5.17 20.98
N VAL A 679 -14.15 -4.27 20.00
CA VAL A 679 -15.42 -3.67 19.61
C VAL A 679 -16.23 -4.66 18.77
N ARG A 680 -17.46 -4.94 19.21
CA ARG A 680 -18.43 -5.81 18.50
C ARG A 680 -17.81 -7.14 18.01
N PRO A 681 -17.21 -7.95 18.91
CA PRO A 681 -16.65 -9.26 18.56
C PRO A 681 -17.70 -10.27 18.07
N ASP A 682 -18.99 -9.95 18.23
CA ASP A 682 -20.14 -10.72 17.74
C ASP A 682 -20.39 -10.55 16.23
N VAL A 683 -19.93 -9.47 15.62
CA VAL A 683 -20.14 -9.20 14.18
C VAL A 683 -19.07 -9.94 13.38
N ARG A 684 -19.51 -10.73 12.38
CA ARG A 684 -18.58 -11.37 11.44
C ARG A 684 -18.19 -10.40 10.34
N ILE A 685 -16.92 -9.99 10.31
CA ILE A 685 -16.34 -9.22 9.21
C ILE A 685 -15.96 -10.18 8.08
N VAL A 686 -16.43 -9.91 6.86
CA VAL A 686 -16.14 -10.68 5.65
C VAL A 686 -15.61 -9.74 4.57
N ASN A 687 -14.33 -9.87 4.22
CA ASN A 687 -13.72 -9.09 3.13
C ASN A 687 -14.06 -9.75 1.77
N LEU A 688 -14.81 -9.03 0.94
CA LEU A 688 -15.24 -9.48 -0.38
C LEU A 688 -14.06 -9.76 -1.33
N SER A 689 -13.00 -8.97 -1.25
CA SER A 689 -11.78 -9.15 -2.06
C SER A 689 -11.00 -10.43 -1.71
N LEU A 690 -11.25 -11.01 -0.54
CA LEU A 690 -10.63 -12.26 -0.08
C LEU A 690 -11.58 -13.47 -0.17
N LEU A 691 -12.89 -13.26 -0.22
CA LEU A 691 -13.92 -14.32 -0.24
C LEU A 691 -13.88 -15.24 -1.46
N GLY A 692 -13.15 -14.85 -2.51
CA GLY A 692 -12.92 -15.71 -3.67
C GLY A 692 -11.85 -16.79 -3.43
N THR A 693 -11.10 -16.69 -2.33
CA THR A 693 -10.00 -17.62 -2.02
C THR A 693 -10.49 -18.79 -1.16
N ASP A 694 -9.94 -19.98 -1.41
CA ASP A 694 -10.36 -21.19 -0.73
C ASP A 694 -10.03 -21.16 0.77
N TRP A 695 -8.87 -20.60 1.16
CA TRP A 695 -8.48 -20.45 2.55
C TRP A 695 -9.44 -19.54 3.33
N TYR A 696 -9.90 -18.44 2.74
CA TYR A 696 -10.78 -17.50 3.44
C TYR A 696 -12.19 -18.08 3.63
N ILE A 697 -12.71 -18.80 2.63
CA ILE A 697 -13.98 -19.54 2.78
C ILE A 697 -13.86 -20.59 3.91
N ARG A 698 -12.76 -21.35 3.98
CA ARG A 698 -12.52 -22.30 5.10
C ARG A 698 -12.50 -21.58 6.45
N GLN A 699 -11.85 -20.42 6.52
CA GLN A 699 -11.77 -19.65 7.75
C GLN A 699 -13.14 -19.12 8.21
N MET A 700 -14.01 -18.73 7.28
CA MET A 700 -15.37 -18.28 7.60
C MET A 700 -16.27 -19.39 8.18
N LYS A 701 -15.90 -20.66 7.99
CA LYS A 701 -16.55 -21.84 8.59
C LYS A 701 -16.08 -22.12 10.02
N GLN A 702 -15.16 -21.33 10.55
CA GLN A 702 -14.66 -21.46 11.92
C GLN A 702 -15.22 -20.34 12.80
N LYS A 703 -15.25 -20.60 14.11
CA LYS A 703 -15.57 -19.56 15.11
C LYS A 703 -14.45 -18.51 15.10
N MET A 704 -14.81 -17.23 15.13
CA MET A 704 -13.87 -16.11 15.14
C MET A 704 -14.36 -15.09 16.15
N ASN A 705 -13.52 -14.79 17.15
CA ASN A 705 -13.94 -14.03 18.33
C ASN A 705 -15.24 -14.62 18.93
N ASP A 706 -16.27 -13.80 19.13
CA ASP A 706 -17.57 -14.22 19.66
C ASP A 706 -18.57 -14.60 18.56
N SER A 707 -18.22 -14.40 17.28
CA SER A 707 -19.06 -14.81 16.15
C SER A 707 -18.98 -16.32 15.90
N GLU A 708 -20.13 -16.97 15.93
CA GLU A 708 -20.29 -18.34 15.43
C GLU A 708 -19.94 -18.44 13.93
N PRO A 709 -19.60 -19.66 13.43
CA PRO A 709 -19.36 -19.92 12.02
C PRO A 709 -20.45 -19.36 11.10
N LEU A 710 -20.07 -18.97 9.88
CA LEU A 710 -21.07 -18.63 8.85
C LEU A 710 -21.85 -19.89 8.43
N PRO A 711 -23.12 -19.75 7.99
CA PRO A 711 -23.94 -20.86 7.52
C PRO A 711 -23.52 -21.34 6.12
N LEU A 712 -22.23 -21.64 5.95
CA LEU A 712 -21.64 -22.17 4.73
C LEU A 712 -21.73 -23.70 4.75
N THR A 713 -22.55 -24.25 3.87
CA THR A 713 -22.85 -25.69 3.79
C THR A 713 -21.89 -26.44 2.87
N MET A 714 -21.25 -25.76 1.91
CA MET A 714 -20.29 -26.40 1.01
C MET A 714 -19.16 -27.08 1.79
N SER A 715 -18.84 -28.34 1.45
CA SER A 715 -17.62 -29.00 1.93
C SER A 715 -16.38 -28.37 1.30
N ASN A 716 -15.21 -28.49 1.94
CA ASN A 716 -13.97 -27.87 1.46
C ASN A 716 -13.57 -28.35 0.05
N ASP A 717 -13.97 -29.57 -0.33
CA ASP A 717 -13.72 -30.12 -1.66
C ASP A 717 -14.47 -29.41 -2.78
N LYS A 718 -15.53 -28.64 -2.47
CA LYS A 718 -16.34 -27.94 -3.46
C LYS A 718 -15.73 -26.63 -3.94
N PHE A 719 -14.78 -26.05 -3.19
CA PHE A 719 -14.21 -24.73 -3.46
C PHE A 719 -12.68 -24.66 -3.34
N LYS A 720 -11.99 -25.78 -3.12
CA LYS A 720 -10.51 -25.85 -3.18
C LYS A 720 -9.98 -25.36 -4.53
N MET A 721 -8.75 -24.85 -4.57
CA MET A 721 -8.10 -24.34 -5.79
C MET A 721 -8.24 -25.31 -6.97
N GLY A 722 -8.71 -24.85 -8.15
CA GLY A 722 -8.94 -25.71 -9.31
C GLY A 722 -10.35 -26.32 -9.40
N VAL A 723 -11.23 -26.05 -8.43
CA VAL A 723 -12.62 -26.55 -8.40
C VAL A 723 -13.57 -25.36 -8.34
N ARG A 724 -14.45 -25.25 -9.35
CA ARG A 724 -15.46 -24.18 -9.45
C ARG A 724 -14.86 -22.78 -9.31
N ASP A 725 -13.66 -22.57 -9.88
CA ASP A 725 -13.03 -21.24 -9.91
C ASP A 725 -13.91 -20.24 -10.68
N VAL A 726 -14.54 -20.71 -11.75
CA VAL A 726 -15.55 -19.97 -12.53
C VAL A 726 -16.66 -20.95 -12.95
N ILE A 727 -17.93 -20.57 -12.76
CA ILE A 727 -19.11 -21.26 -13.29
C ILE A 727 -19.79 -20.35 -14.31
N TYR A 728 -19.82 -20.77 -15.56
CA TYR A 728 -20.41 -19.97 -16.64
C TYR A 728 -21.93 -20.02 -16.62
N TYR A 729 -22.56 -18.93 -17.04
CA TYR A 729 -23.98 -18.88 -17.29
C TYR A 729 -24.34 -19.58 -18.60
N ASP A 730 -25.30 -20.49 -18.54
CA ASP A 730 -25.92 -21.13 -19.70
C ASP A 730 -27.43 -21.27 -19.43
N ASP A 731 -28.24 -20.62 -20.26
CA ASP A 731 -29.68 -20.46 -20.00
C ASP A 731 -30.45 -21.74 -20.28
N ALA A 732 -30.87 -22.43 -19.21
CA ALA A 732 -31.72 -23.61 -19.30
C ALA A 732 -33.19 -23.27 -19.68
N LYS A 733 -33.53 -21.98 -19.86
CA LYS A 733 -34.86 -21.47 -20.23
C LYS A 733 -35.94 -21.87 -19.23
N LEU A 734 -35.60 -21.85 -17.95
CA LEU A 734 -36.53 -22.14 -16.87
C LEU A 734 -37.62 -21.06 -16.80
N PRO A 735 -38.90 -21.42 -16.58
CA PRO A 735 -39.97 -20.45 -16.48
C PRO A 735 -39.90 -19.68 -15.15
N GLY A 736 -39.90 -18.35 -15.21
CA GLY A 736 -39.96 -17.49 -14.02
C GLY A 736 -38.66 -17.45 -13.20
N ALA A 737 -38.79 -17.11 -11.92
CA ALA A 737 -37.68 -17.07 -10.96
C ALA A 737 -37.54 -18.38 -10.19
N SER A 738 -36.33 -18.90 -10.09
CA SER A 738 -36.02 -20.16 -9.38
C SER A 738 -35.53 -19.91 -7.96
N GLU A 739 -35.86 -20.79 -7.02
CA GLU A 739 -35.42 -20.67 -5.63
C GLU A 739 -33.89 -20.75 -5.55
N LEU A 740 -33.25 -19.78 -4.87
CA LEU A 740 -31.79 -19.68 -4.79
C LEU A 740 -31.18 -20.97 -4.27
N LYS A 741 -31.82 -21.60 -3.27
CA LYS A 741 -31.35 -22.84 -2.68
C LYS A 741 -31.29 -23.98 -3.71
N GLU A 742 -32.31 -24.13 -4.55
CA GLU A 742 -32.35 -25.17 -5.59
C GLU A 742 -31.28 -24.92 -6.66
N VAL A 743 -31.10 -23.66 -7.07
CA VAL A 743 -30.04 -23.27 -8.00
C VAL A 743 -28.66 -23.53 -7.39
N PHE A 744 -28.46 -23.18 -6.12
CA PHE A 744 -27.23 -23.43 -5.39
C PHE A 744 -26.91 -24.94 -5.30
N ASP A 745 -27.89 -25.77 -4.93
CA ASP A 745 -27.74 -27.22 -4.88
C ASP A 745 -27.43 -27.81 -6.27
N PHE A 746 -28.03 -27.25 -7.33
CA PHE A 746 -27.75 -27.64 -8.71
C PHE A 746 -26.30 -27.31 -9.13
N ILE A 747 -25.87 -26.05 -8.98
CA ILE A 747 -24.54 -25.59 -9.43
C ILE A 747 -23.40 -26.13 -8.58
N THR A 748 -23.69 -26.62 -7.38
CA THR A 748 -22.70 -27.27 -6.49
C THR A 748 -22.73 -28.80 -6.55
N SER A 749 -23.64 -29.39 -7.34
CA SER A 749 -23.74 -30.84 -7.53
C SER A 749 -22.51 -31.41 -8.25
N ASP A 750 -22.07 -32.61 -7.81
CA ASP A 750 -21.08 -33.42 -8.55
C ASP A 750 -21.77 -34.46 -9.47
N ASN A 751 -23.11 -34.47 -9.53
CA ASN A 751 -23.82 -35.33 -10.46
C ASN A 751 -23.63 -34.81 -11.88
N GLN A 752 -23.09 -35.66 -12.76
CA GLN A 752 -22.82 -35.33 -14.16
C GLN A 752 -24.06 -34.88 -14.93
N THR A 753 -25.27 -35.30 -14.54
CA THR A 753 -26.53 -34.81 -15.16
C THR A 753 -26.78 -33.32 -14.94
N ASN A 754 -26.12 -32.71 -13.96
CA ASN A 754 -26.22 -31.29 -13.62
C ASN A 754 -25.02 -30.49 -14.15
N GLN A 755 -24.23 -31.08 -15.04
CA GLN A 755 -23.04 -30.50 -15.64
C GLN A 755 -23.21 -30.44 -17.16
N VAL A 756 -22.46 -29.55 -17.78
CA VAL A 756 -22.34 -29.43 -19.24
C VAL A 756 -20.91 -29.72 -19.64
N GLN A 757 -20.73 -30.23 -20.85
CA GLN A 757 -19.40 -30.39 -21.43
C GLN A 757 -18.94 -29.06 -22.03
N TYR A 758 -17.81 -28.54 -21.55
CA TYR A 758 -17.16 -27.37 -22.10
C TYR A 758 -16.44 -27.69 -23.41
N ASN A 759 -16.02 -26.64 -24.14
CA ASN A 759 -15.35 -26.74 -25.43
C ASN A 759 -14.03 -27.55 -25.39
N ASP A 760 -13.39 -27.64 -24.22
CA ASP A 760 -12.19 -28.43 -23.99
C ASP A 760 -12.48 -29.92 -23.66
N GLY A 761 -13.75 -30.31 -23.70
CA GLY A 761 -14.22 -31.66 -23.41
C GLY A 761 -14.43 -31.98 -21.92
N GLN A 762 -14.11 -31.05 -21.02
CA GLN A 762 -14.31 -31.23 -19.58
C GLN A 762 -15.77 -31.01 -19.19
N TRP A 763 -16.25 -31.77 -18.22
CA TRP A 763 -17.57 -31.55 -17.64
C TRP A 763 -17.46 -30.53 -16.50
N GLY A 764 -18.32 -29.51 -16.53
CA GLY A 764 -18.34 -28.46 -15.53
C GLY A 764 -19.76 -28.04 -15.16
N ASN A 765 -19.90 -27.47 -13.96
CA ASN A 765 -21.16 -26.88 -13.53
C ASN A 765 -21.48 -25.62 -14.35
N TYR A 766 -22.76 -25.30 -14.51
CA TYR A 766 -23.20 -24.06 -15.16
C TYR A 766 -24.32 -23.44 -14.34
N LEU A 767 -24.47 -22.11 -14.44
CA LEU A 767 -25.61 -21.39 -13.84
C LEU A 767 -26.80 -21.48 -14.80
N PRO A 768 -27.91 -22.18 -14.45
CA PRO A 768 -29.00 -22.48 -15.37
C PRO A 768 -29.98 -21.31 -15.58
N THR A 769 -30.00 -20.33 -14.68
CA THR A 769 -30.84 -19.14 -14.75
C THR A 769 -30.21 -18.01 -13.95
N LYS A 770 -30.45 -16.76 -14.36
CA LYS A 770 -30.12 -15.57 -13.57
C LYS A 770 -31.29 -15.04 -12.76
N ASN A 771 -32.51 -15.50 -13.04
CA ASN A 771 -33.71 -15.05 -12.35
C ASN A 771 -33.89 -15.90 -11.10
N LEU A 772 -33.57 -15.31 -9.95
CA LEU A 772 -33.51 -15.98 -8.66
C LEU A 772 -34.59 -15.42 -7.74
N LYS A 773 -35.00 -16.25 -6.80
CA LYS A 773 -35.85 -15.83 -5.70
C LYS A 773 -35.43 -16.42 -4.37
N LEU A 774 -35.80 -15.74 -3.30
CA LEU A 774 -35.66 -16.21 -1.92
C LEU A 774 -37.04 -16.23 -1.27
N THR A 775 -37.53 -17.40 -0.92
CA THR A 775 -38.77 -17.53 -0.13
C THR A 775 -38.58 -16.94 1.28
N VAL A 776 -39.53 -16.12 1.72
CA VAL A 776 -39.46 -15.42 3.01
C VAL A 776 -40.50 -15.95 3.99
N ASN A 777 -40.02 -16.49 5.12
CA ASN A 777 -40.87 -16.75 6.27
C ASN A 777 -40.98 -15.48 7.14
N ALA A 778 -42.13 -14.81 7.08
CA ALA A 778 -42.37 -13.55 7.78
C ALA A 778 -42.24 -13.68 9.31
N ASP A 779 -42.71 -14.79 9.89
CA ASP A 779 -42.63 -14.99 11.34
C ASP A 779 -41.18 -15.24 11.80
N GLU A 780 -40.37 -15.95 11.01
CA GLU A 780 -38.93 -16.10 11.29
C GLU A 780 -38.16 -14.79 11.10
N ALA A 781 -38.45 -14.04 10.03
CA ALA A 781 -37.81 -12.75 9.79
C ALA A 781 -38.06 -11.76 10.93
N ILE A 782 -39.26 -11.78 11.53
CA ILE A 782 -39.60 -10.96 12.70
C ILE A 782 -38.97 -11.53 13.97
N LYS A 783 -39.11 -12.84 14.21
CA LYS A 783 -38.57 -13.51 15.40
C LYS A 783 -37.07 -13.32 15.55
N ASN A 784 -36.33 -13.37 14.45
CA ASN A 784 -34.88 -13.19 14.42
C ASN A 784 -34.47 -11.71 14.34
N GLY A 785 -35.43 -10.78 14.38
CA GLY A 785 -35.18 -9.34 14.33
C GLY A 785 -34.65 -8.84 12.99
N ALA A 786 -34.78 -9.61 11.91
CA ALA A 786 -34.38 -9.22 10.56
C ALA A 786 -35.24 -8.05 10.03
N VAL A 787 -36.52 -8.02 10.40
CA VAL A 787 -37.47 -6.92 10.13
C VAL A 787 -38.17 -6.50 11.43
N PRO A 788 -38.32 -5.20 11.71
CA PRO A 788 -39.13 -4.72 12.83
C PRO A 788 -40.60 -5.17 12.73
N VAL A 789 -41.23 -5.50 13.87
CA VAL A 789 -42.64 -5.93 13.93
C VAL A 789 -43.59 -4.95 13.22
N ALA A 790 -43.32 -3.65 13.34
CA ALA A 790 -44.12 -2.58 12.72
C ALA A 790 -44.16 -2.64 11.17
N LEU A 791 -43.22 -3.35 10.54
CA LEU A 791 -43.14 -3.49 9.09
C LEU A 791 -43.61 -4.86 8.59
N LYS A 792 -44.29 -5.66 9.44
CA LYS A 792 -44.77 -7.01 9.10
C LYS A 792 -45.55 -7.06 7.78
N ASP A 793 -46.44 -6.11 7.55
CA ASP A 793 -47.32 -6.08 6.37
C ASP A 793 -46.58 -5.74 5.05
N ARG A 794 -45.32 -5.28 5.17
CA ARG A 794 -44.44 -4.99 4.03
C ARG A 794 -43.56 -6.18 3.66
N ILE A 795 -43.59 -7.28 4.40
CA ILE A 795 -42.80 -8.47 4.08
C ILE A 795 -43.46 -9.21 2.91
N PRO A 796 -42.78 -9.38 1.75
CA PRO A 796 -43.31 -10.17 0.65
C PRO A 796 -43.18 -11.68 0.94
N ALA A 797 -43.90 -12.52 0.19
CA ALA A 797 -43.75 -13.98 0.29
C ALA A 797 -42.40 -14.46 -0.27
N GLU A 798 -41.85 -13.74 -1.24
CA GLU A 798 -40.56 -14.03 -1.88
C GLU A 798 -39.85 -12.72 -2.26
N LEU A 799 -38.51 -12.74 -2.27
CA LEU A 799 -37.68 -11.69 -2.87
C LEU A 799 -37.22 -12.14 -4.25
N ASP A 800 -37.68 -11.47 -5.31
CA ASP A 800 -37.19 -11.69 -6.67
C ASP A 800 -35.98 -10.80 -6.97
N PHE A 801 -34.97 -11.35 -7.65
CA PHE A 801 -33.80 -10.62 -8.10
C PHE A 801 -33.13 -11.29 -9.29
N THR A 802 -32.36 -10.52 -10.06
CA THR A 802 -31.59 -11.03 -11.21
C THR A 802 -30.11 -10.96 -10.90
N TYR A 803 -29.42 -12.10 -10.96
CA TYR A 803 -27.97 -12.15 -10.79
C TYR A 803 -27.27 -11.40 -11.93
N PRO A 804 -26.49 -10.34 -11.65
CA PRO A 804 -25.93 -9.49 -12.70
C PRO A 804 -24.71 -10.09 -13.40
N GLY A 805 -23.99 -11.00 -12.72
CA GLY A 805 -22.71 -11.54 -13.21
C GLY A 805 -22.86 -12.38 -14.49
N LYS A 806 -21.79 -12.39 -15.31
CA LYS A 806 -21.69 -13.28 -16.50
C LYS A 806 -21.31 -14.72 -16.13
N TYR A 807 -20.67 -14.87 -14.97
CA TYR A 807 -20.24 -16.11 -14.38
C TYR A 807 -20.37 -15.99 -12.86
N VAL A 808 -20.36 -17.12 -12.16
CA VAL A 808 -20.35 -17.20 -10.70
C VAL A 808 -18.95 -17.60 -10.25
N THR A 809 -18.31 -16.75 -9.46
CA THR A 809 -17.02 -17.04 -8.81
C THR A 809 -17.23 -17.62 -7.41
N LYS A 810 -16.16 -18.05 -6.74
CA LYS A 810 -16.23 -18.66 -5.40
C LYS A 810 -16.78 -17.74 -4.33
N ASP A 811 -16.48 -16.44 -4.39
CA ASP A 811 -17.07 -15.43 -3.51
C ASP A 811 -18.58 -15.35 -3.71
N ASN A 812 -19.05 -15.33 -4.97
CA ASN A 812 -20.49 -15.35 -5.26
C ASN A 812 -21.14 -16.64 -4.74
N LEU A 813 -20.51 -17.80 -4.95
CA LEU A 813 -21.00 -19.08 -4.39
C LEU A 813 -21.09 -19.04 -2.87
N ALA A 814 -20.09 -18.49 -2.18
CA ALA A 814 -20.10 -18.37 -0.72
C ALA A 814 -21.23 -17.44 -0.24
N ILE A 815 -21.49 -16.33 -0.93
CA ILE A 815 -22.60 -15.43 -0.60
C ILE A 815 -23.95 -16.12 -0.89
N MET A 816 -24.08 -16.84 -2.02
CA MET A 816 -25.28 -17.62 -2.35
C MET A 816 -25.57 -18.70 -1.30
N ASP A 817 -24.55 -19.41 -0.82
CA ASP A 817 -24.66 -20.42 0.25
C ASP A 817 -25.16 -19.77 1.55
N ILE A 818 -24.58 -18.63 1.94
CA ILE A 818 -25.02 -17.87 3.12
C ILE A 818 -26.49 -17.46 2.96
N LEU A 819 -26.87 -16.87 1.82
CA LEU A 819 -28.24 -16.41 1.58
C LEU A 819 -29.25 -17.58 1.61
N ALA A 820 -28.91 -18.71 0.99
CA ALA A 820 -29.76 -19.90 0.93
C ALA A 820 -29.95 -20.59 2.30
N HIS A 821 -29.00 -20.46 3.22
CA HIS A 821 -28.98 -21.23 4.47
C HIS A 821 -29.09 -20.39 5.76
N ASN A 822 -29.01 -19.06 5.66
CA ASN A 822 -29.10 -18.18 6.82
C ASN A 822 -30.50 -18.15 7.46
N ASN A 823 -31.58 -18.30 6.67
CA ASN A 823 -32.99 -18.26 7.16
C ASN A 823 -33.27 -17.04 8.06
N TRP A 824 -32.72 -15.89 7.68
CA TRP A 824 -32.84 -14.62 8.44
C TRP A 824 -32.34 -14.68 9.89
N LYS A 825 -31.61 -15.72 10.30
CA LYS A 825 -31.10 -15.87 11.68
C LYS A 825 -30.03 -14.85 12.02
N ARG A 826 -29.18 -14.51 11.04
CA ARG A 826 -28.16 -13.47 11.17
C ARG A 826 -28.49 -12.31 10.25
N PRO A 827 -28.55 -11.07 10.76
CA PRO A 827 -28.65 -9.89 9.92
C PRO A 827 -27.47 -9.78 8.93
N ILE A 828 -27.74 -9.47 7.66
CA ILE A 828 -26.72 -9.33 6.61
C ILE A 828 -26.55 -7.85 6.27
N TYR A 829 -25.30 -7.40 6.27
CA TYR A 829 -24.92 -6.02 5.98
C TYR A 829 -23.80 -5.95 4.95
N PHE A 830 -23.77 -4.84 4.22
CA PHE A 830 -22.67 -4.43 3.34
C PHE A 830 -22.18 -3.04 3.76
N THR A 831 -20.87 -2.80 3.69
CA THR A 831 -20.33 -1.45 3.85
C THR A 831 -20.87 -0.52 2.76
N VAL A 832 -21.07 0.77 3.06
CA VAL A 832 -21.60 1.74 2.08
C VAL A 832 -20.68 2.03 0.90
N THR A 833 -19.43 1.60 1.01
CA THR A 833 -18.34 1.63 0.01
C THR A 833 -18.34 0.40 -0.91
N ALA A 834 -19.08 -0.67 -0.57
CA ALA A 834 -19.22 -1.83 -1.45
C ALA A 834 -20.14 -1.48 -2.65
N GLY A 835 -19.65 -1.70 -3.86
CA GLY A 835 -20.42 -1.48 -5.09
C GLY A 835 -21.58 -2.46 -5.26
N ASN A 836 -22.62 -2.05 -6.01
CA ASN A 836 -23.85 -2.83 -6.24
C ASN A 836 -23.58 -4.22 -6.83
N GLU A 837 -22.52 -4.34 -7.65
CA GLU A 837 -22.08 -5.60 -8.25
C GLU A 837 -21.76 -6.67 -7.20
N ASN A 838 -21.41 -6.27 -5.98
CA ASN A 838 -21.11 -7.19 -4.87
C ASN A 838 -22.37 -7.71 -4.14
N MET A 839 -23.56 -7.19 -4.47
CA MET A 839 -24.82 -7.51 -3.79
C MET A 839 -25.69 -8.53 -4.52
N LEU A 840 -25.17 -9.17 -5.58
CA LEU A 840 -25.83 -10.24 -6.35
C LEU A 840 -27.20 -9.85 -6.95
N GLY A 841 -27.51 -8.55 -7.08
CA GLY A 841 -28.80 -8.04 -7.56
C GLY A 841 -29.85 -7.79 -6.47
N LEU A 842 -29.44 -7.83 -5.18
CA LEU A 842 -30.30 -7.56 -4.03
C LEU A 842 -30.30 -6.09 -3.58
N ASP A 843 -29.69 -5.18 -4.33
CA ASP A 843 -29.52 -3.75 -4.03
C ASP A 843 -30.85 -3.02 -3.78
N LYS A 844 -31.95 -3.43 -4.44
CA LYS A 844 -33.30 -2.90 -4.18
C LYS A 844 -33.91 -3.28 -2.81
N TYR A 845 -33.31 -4.25 -2.10
CA TYR A 845 -33.72 -4.70 -0.77
C TYR A 845 -32.78 -4.23 0.34
N MET A 846 -31.82 -3.36 -0.01
CA MET A 846 -30.85 -2.81 0.92
C MET A 846 -31.35 -1.49 1.50
N TYR A 847 -31.27 -1.37 2.82
CA TYR A 847 -31.69 -0.19 3.56
C TYR A 847 -30.52 0.38 4.34
N ASN A 848 -30.24 1.67 4.17
CA ASN A 848 -29.14 2.34 4.83
C ASN A 848 -29.42 2.55 6.33
N GLU A 849 -28.49 2.11 7.20
CA GLU A 849 -28.51 2.29 8.65
C GLU A 849 -27.34 3.13 9.17
N GLY A 850 -26.66 3.88 8.29
CA GLY A 850 -25.55 4.78 8.58
C GLY A 850 -24.34 4.47 7.71
N PHE A 851 -23.36 3.77 8.26
CA PHE A 851 -22.18 3.30 7.53
C PHE A 851 -22.40 1.93 6.86
N ALA A 852 -23.54 1.28 7.06
CA ALA A 852 -23.82 -0.02 6.45
C ALA A 852 -25.22 -0.07 5.85
N TYR A 853 -25.34 -0.77 4.74
CA TYR A 853 -26.61 -1.20 4.16
C TYR A 853 -27.02 -2.53 4.77
N ARG A 854 -28.27 -2.63 5.22
CA ARG A 854 -28.87 -3.85 5.74
C ARG A 854 -29.78 -4.49 4.70
N LEU A 855 -29.60 -5.78 4.46
CA LEU A 855 -30.55 -6.56 3.67
C LEU A 855 -31.83 -6.81 4.48
N MET A 856 -32.97 -6.31 4.01
CA MET A 856 -34.28 -6.54 4.64
C MET A 856 -35.30 -7.06 3.63
N PRO A 857 -36.07 -8.13 3.95
CA PRO A 857 -37.11 -8.64 3.08
C PRO A 857 -38.36 -7.76 3.14
N LEU A 858 -38.30 -6.59 2.54
CA LEU A 858 -39.41 -5.65 2.44
C LEU A 858 -39.74 -5.42 0.96
N LYS A 859 -41.03 -5.25 0.65
CA LYS A 859 -41.47 -4.81 -0.69
C LYS A 859 -40.73 -3.52 -1.06
N PRO A 860 -39.93 -3.52 -2.14
CA PRO A 860 -39.19 -2.34 -2.57
C PRO A 860 -40.16 -1.22 -2.92
N ASP A 861 -39.79 0.01 -2.58
CA ASP A 861 -40.50 1.19 -3.04
C ASP A 861 -40.00 1.53 -4.45
N SER A 862 -40.85 1.37 -5.47
CA SER A 862 -40.48 1.64 -6.86
C SER A 862 -40.21 3.12 -7.16
N THR A 863 -40.50 4.02 -6.22
CA THR A 863 -40.19 5.45 -6.33
C THR A 863 -38.78 5.80 -5.83
N VAL A 864 -38.11 4.87 -5.15
CA VAL A 864 -36.78 5.06 -4.57
C VAL A 864 -35.76 4.29 -5.39
N GLN A 865 -34.65 4.93 -5.74
CA GLN A 865 -33.55 4.25 -6.42
C GLN A 865 -32.90 3.22 -5.49
N ALA A 866 -32.30 2.18 -6.06
CA ALA A 866 -31.58 1.19 -5.27
C ALA A 866 -30.49 1.85 -4.41
N LEU A 867 -30.31 1.35 -3.18
CA LEU A 867 -29.43 1.90 -2.13
C LEU A 867 -29.79 3.27 -1.54
N ASP A 868 -30.80 3.98 -2.08
CA ASP A 868 -31.27 5.24 -1.49
C ASP A 868 -32.32 5.04 -0.39
N ALA A 869 -32.87 3.83 -0.27
CA ALA A 869 -33.78 3.49 0.81
C ALA A 869 -33.05 3.54 2.17
N THR A 870 -33.66 4.18 3.15
CA THR A 870 -33.12 4.32 4.51
C THR A 870 -34.00 3.59 5.51
N ASN A 871 -33.40 3.05 6.58
CA ASN A 871 -34.13 2.66 7.78
C ASN A 871 -34.07 3.85 8.76
N THR A 872 -34.84 4.88 8.45
CA THR A 872 -34.66 6.26 8.92
C THR A 872 -34.46 6.40 10.43
N MET A 873 -35.31 5.77 11.24
CA MET A 873 -35.22 5.91 12.71
C MET A 873 -34.04 5.15 13.32
N VAL A 874 -33.66 4.00 12.74
CA VAL A 874 -32.45 3.27 13.17
C VAL A 874 -31.21 4.05 12.76
N MET A 875 -31.17 4.54 11.52
CA MET A 875 -30.10 5.39 11.01
C MET A 875 -29.95 6.65 11.85
N TYR A 876 -31.04 7.35 12.20
CA TYR A 876 -31.01 8.52 13.08
C TYR A 876 -30.38 8.20 14.43
N ASN A 877 -30.83 7.13 15.09
CA ASN A 877 -30.28 6.74 16.38
C ASN A 877 -28.78 6.39 16.28
N ASN A 878 -28.37 5.70 15.23
CA ASN A 878 -26.97 5.39 14.98
C ASN A 878 -26.15 6.67 14.76
N VAL A 879 -26.53 7.51 13.79
CA VAL A 879 -25.81 8.72 13.37
C VAL A 879 -25.70 9.77 14.48
N VAL A 880 -26.79 10.02 15.20
CA VAL A 880 -26.87 11.11 16.17
C VAL A 880 -26.43 10.67 17.57
N ASN A 881 -26.81 9.46 18.01
CA ASN A 881 -26.64 9.02 19.38
C ASN A 881 -25.50 8.01 19.60
N LYS A 882 -25.13 7.20 18.60
CA LYS A 882 -24.09 6.14 18.78
C LYS A 882 -22.75 6.46 18.12
N PHE A 883 -22.77 7.03 16.92
CA PHE A 883 -21.56 7.20 16.13
C PHE A 883 -20.58 8.21 16.73
N ARG A 884 -19.31 7.96 16.45
CA ARG A 884 -18.17 8.79 16.83
C ARG A 884 -17.66 9.54 15.59
N TYR A 885 -17.26 10.79 15.81
CA TYR A 885 -16.67 11.64 14.78
C TYR A 885 -15.33 12.25 15.27
N GLY A 886 -14.86 11.78 16.42
CA GLY A 886 -13.58 12.15 17.03
C GLY A 886 -13.32 13.63 17.02
N LYS A 887 -12.17 14.00 16.44
CA LYS A 887 -11.75 15.38 16.24
C LYS A 887 -11.83 15.80 14.76
N LEU A 888 -12.65 15.17 13.93
CA LEU A 888 -12.66 15.37 12.48
C LEU A 888 -12.74 16.86 12.08
N LYS A 889 -13.63 17.65 12.72
CA LYS A 889 -13.75 19.11 12.49
C LYS A 889 -12.53 19.94 12.90
N THR A 890 -11.80 19.51 13.93
CA THR A 890 -10.68 20.25 14.52
C THR A 890 -9.36 19.49 14.35
N ALA A 891 -9.30 18.55 13.41
CA ALA A 891 -8.12 17.76 13.17
C ALA A 891 -7.03 18.69 12.63
N LYS A 892 -5.82 18.56 13.15
CA LYS A 892 -4.68 19.34 12.67
C LYS A 892 -4.38 19.04 11.21
N ASN A 893 -4.41 17.76 10.84
CA ASN A 893 -4.35 17.30 9.47
C ASN A 893 -5.35 16.17 9.18
N LEU A 894 -5.90 16.18 7.96
CA LEU A 894 -6.64 15.08 7.36
C LEU A 894 -5.94 14.70 6.06
N ASP A 895 -5.44 13.47 6.00
CA ASP A 895 -4.81 12.96 4.78
C ASP A 895 -5.81 12.80 3.63
N ASN A 896 -5.29 12.69 2.42
CA ASN A 896 -6.07 12.47 1.20
C ASN A 896 -7.16 11.41 1.40
N THR A 897 -6.85 10.23 1.95
CA THR A 897 -7.85 9.18 2.18
C THR A 897 -8.98 9.61 3.13
N SER A 898 -8.69 10.32 4.22
CA SER A 898 -9.74 10.89 5.07
C SER A 898 -10.61 11.90 4.32
N SER A 899 -9.97 12.77 3.54
CA SER A 899 -10.59 13.94 2.89
C SER A 899 -11.38 13.59 1.63
N THR A 900 -10.92 12.63 0.82
CA THR A 900 -11.48 12.32 -0.50
C THR A 900 -12.29 11.03 -0.54
N LEU A 901 -12.09 10.11 0.40
CA LEU A 901 -12.89 8.88 0.50
C LEU A 901 -13.95 8.98 1.60
N PHE A 902 -13.56 9.15 2.85
CA PHE A 902 -14.48 8.98 3.97
C PHE A 902 -15.29 10.22 4.34
N TYR A 903 -14.71 11.41 4.20
CA TYR A 903 -15.46 12.62 4.45
C TYR A 903 -16.66 12.79 3.49
N PRO A 904 -16.54 12.46 2.18
CA PRO A 904 -17.71 12.36 1.31
C PRO A 904 -18.72 11.35 1.83
N VAL A 905 -18.30 10.12 2.17
CA VAL A 905 -19.20 9.06 2.69
C VAL A 905 -20.01 9.56 3.89
N ILE A 906 -19.36 10.19 4.87
CA ILE A 906 -20.03 10.77 6.05
C ILE A 906 -21.00 11.87 5.63
N THR A 907 -20.60 12.77 4.74
CA THR A 907 -21.46 13.86 4.28
C THR A 907 -22.70 13.34 3.55
N ARG A 908 -22.57 12.31 2.70
CA ARG A 908 -23.73 11.65 2.05
C ARG A 908 -24.65 11.00 3.08
N MET A 909 -24.10 10.33 4.09
CA MET A 909 -24.90 9.76 5.17
C MET A 909 -25.78 10.81 5.86
N PHE A 910 -25.23 12.01 6.15
CA PHE A 910 -26.02 13.12 6.70
C PHE A 910 -27.06 13.66 5.72
N VAL A 911 -26.73 13.77 4.42
CA VAL A 911 -27.68 14.17 3.37
C VAL A 911 -28.85 13.20 3.30
N SER A 912 -28.59 11.91 3.12
CA SER A 912 -29.61 10.87 2.97
C SER A 912 -30.51 10.79 4.20
N LEU A 913 -29.94 10.84 5.41
CA LEU A 913 -30.75 10.82 6.63
C LEU A 913 -31.64 12.06 6.76
N THR A 914 -31.10 13.25 6.47
CA THR A 914 -31.86 14.49 6.61
C THR A 914 -33.00 14.54 5.58
N ASP A 915 -32.74 14.16 4.33
CA ASP A 915 -33.76 14.09 3.28
C ASP A 915 -34.88 13.11 3.64
N ALA A 916 -34.53 11.91 4.12
CA ALA A 916 -35.51 10.93 4.57
C ALA A 916 -36.38 11.46 5.72
N LEU A 917 -35.76 12.06 6.75
CA LEU A 917 -36.50 12.65 7.88
C LEU A 917 -37.44 13.78 7.44
N VAL A 918 -37.04 14.61 6.48
CA VAL A 918 -37.91 15.68 5.94
C VAL A 918 -39.08 15.08 5.18
N LYS A 919 -38.84 14.10 4.30
CA LYS A 919 -39.90 13.41 3.54
C LYS A 919 -40.91 12.70 4.43
N GLU A 920 -40.46 12.14 5.55
CA GLU A 920 -41.30 11.48 6.56
C GLU A 920 -41.98 12.47 7.54
N GLY A 921 -41.69 13.77 7.46
CA GLY A 921 -42.29 14.80 8.32
C GLY A 921 -41.63 14.95 9.70
N HIS A 922 -40.48 14.32 9.93
CA HIS A 922 -39.70 14.38 11.16
C HIS A 922 -38.75 15.61 11.21
N ILE A 923 -39.31 16.81 11.09
CA ILE A 923 -38.55 18.06 10.93
C ILE A 923 -37.60 18.36 12.10
N ASP A 924 -38.01 18.09 13.35
CA ASP A 924 -37.15 18.35 14.52
C ASP A 924 -35.92 17.43 14.56
N LEU A 925 -36.10 16.17 14.14
CA LEU A 925 -35.00 15.21 14.02
C LEU A 925 -34.06 15.61 12.87
N ALA A 926 -34.61 16.09 11.75
CA ALA A 926 -33.80 16.61 10.63
C ALA A 926 -32.94 17.80 11.07
N LYS A 927 -33.49 18.75 11.84
CA LYS A 927 -32.72 19.86 12.44
C LYS A 927 -31.61 19.38 13.35
N ASN A 928 -31.89 18.38 14.20
CA ASN A 928 -30.87 17.83 15.09
C ASN A 928 -29.74 17.12 14.31
N THR A 929 -30.08 16.41 13.24
CA THR A 929 -29.10 15.78 12.33
C THR A 929 -28.19 16.82 11.68
N LEU A 930 -28.75 17.93 11.19
CA LEU A 930 -27.96 19.04 10.62
C LEU A 930 -27.07 19.73 11.66
N LYS A 931 -27.57 19.91 12.89
CA LYS A 931 -26.77 20.42 14.00
C LYS A 931 -25.61 19.48 14.31
N LYS A 932 -25.86 18.16 14.38
CA LYS A 932 -24.84 17.14 14.60
C LYS A 932 -23.74 17.20 13.52
N PHE A 933 -24.12 17.38 12.26
CA PHE A 933 -23.18 17.62 11.17
C PHE A 933 -22.32 18.87 11.45
N GLN A 934 -22.96 20.02 11.70
CA GLN A 934 -22.27 21.28 11.95
C GLN A 934 -21.31 21.21 13.14
N ASP A 935 -21.67 20.48 14.20
CA ASP A 935 -20.86 20.37 15.42
C ASP A 935 -19.60 19.51 15.20
N ASN A 936 -19.63 18.53 14.29
CA ASN A 936 -18.60 17.49 14.21
C ASN A 936 -17.80 17.45 12.88
N LEU A 937 -18.30 18.08 11.81
CA LEU A 937 -17.69 17.99 10.47
C LEU A 937 -17.02 19.33 10.10
N PRO A 938 -15.91 19.30 9.36
CA PRO A 938 -15.19 20.51 8.95
C PRO A 938 -15.96 21.34 7.90
N ASP A 939 -15.61 22.63 7.79
CA ASP A 939 -16.17 23.52 6.77
C ASP A 939 -15.40 23.48 5.44
N ASP A 940 -14.31 22.71 5.37
CA ASP A 940 -13.41 22.56 4.23
C ASP A 940 -14.10 22.09 2.93
N MET A 941 -13.49 22.44 1.80
CA MET A 941 -13.91 22.07 0.46
C MET A 941 -12.73 21.40 -0.26
N SER A 942 -12.42 20.19 0.19
CA SER A 942 -11.28 19.40 -0.28
C SER A 942 -11.50 18.73 -1.64
N SER A 943 -12.76 18.51 -2.06
CA SER A 943 -13.09 17.89 -3.34
C SER A 943 -14.42 18.37 -3.94
N PRO A 944 -14.62 18.22 -5.25
CA PRO A 944 -15.90 18.54 -5.90
C PRO A 944 -17.08 17.75 -5.31
N GLU A 945 -16.86 16.49 -4.92
CA GLU A 945 -17.84 15.64 -4.24
C GLU A 945 -18.38 16.27 -2.95
N ILE A 946 -17.52 16.91 -2.16
CA ILE A 946 -17.95 17.61 -0.94
C ILE A 946 -18.81 18.83 -1.28
N ALA A 947 -18.46 19.58 -2.32
CA ALA A 947 -19.25 20.73 -2.75
C ALA A 947 -20.67 20.32 -3.17
N ILE A 948 -20.81 19.23 -3.93
CA ILE A 948 -22.11 18.66 -4.33
C ILE A 948 -22.91 18.26 -3.07
N ARG A 949 -22.31 17.52 -2.14
CA ARG A 949 -23.02 17.04 -0.95
C ARG A 949 -23.41 18.17 0.00
N LYS A 950 -22.56 19.20 0.17
CA LYS A 950 -22.90 20.40 0.96
C LYS A 950 -23.98 21.26 0.29
N TYR A 951 -24.09 21.26 -1.03
CA TYR A 951 -25.24 21.85 -1.72
C TYR A 951 -26.56 21.17 -1.31
N TYR A 952 -26.60 19.83 -1.28
CA TYR A 952 -27.79 19.12 -0.82
C TYR A 952 -28.07 19.35 0.68
N LEU A 953 -27.04 19.47 1.53
CA LEU A 953 -27.25 19.89 2.92
C LEU A 953 -27.80 21.31 3.04
N ALA A 954 -27.40 22.23 2.16
CA ALA A 954 -27.97 23.58 2.12
C ALA A 954 -29.46 23.54 1.76
N GLN A 955 -29.83 22.73 0.77
CA GLN A 955 -31.24 22.48 0.42
C GLN A 955 -32.03 21.94 1.61
N SER A 956 -31.50 20.91 2.29
CA SER A 956 -32.15 20.34 3.48
C SER A 956 -32.28 21.36 4.63
N ALA A 957 -31.27 22.21 4.83
CA ALA A 957 -31.31 23.26 5.84
C ALA A 957 -32.43 24.28 5.57
N TYR A 958 -32.60 24.72 4.31
CA TYR A 958 -33.72 25.58 3.95
C TYR A 958 -35.08 24.86 4.10
N ALA A 959 -35.17 23.58 3.74
CA ALA A 959 -36.40 22.80 3.84
C ALA A 959 -36.91 22.68 5.29
N VAL A 960 -36.01 22.65 6.28
CA VAL A 960 -36.37 22.65 7.71
C VAL A 960 -36.51 24.05 8.32
N GLY A 961 -36.35 25.11 7.51
CA GLY A 961 -36.45 26.51 7.95
C GLY A 961 -35.20 27.07 8.64
N ASP A 962 -34.03 26.42 8.54
CA ASP A 962 -32.75 26.95 9.03
C ASP A 962 -32.03 27.74 7.93
N ALA A 963 -32.50 28.96 7.69
CA ALA A 963 -31.90 29.85 6.71
C ALA A 963 -30.45 30.25 7.06
N THR A 964 -30.07 30.21 8.34
CA THR A 964 -28.70 30.59 8.76
C THR A 964 -27.70 29.55 8.28
N LEU A 965 -27.97 28.26 8.54
CA LEU A 965 -27.14 27.16 8.07
C LEU A 965 -27.21 27.03 6.54
N GLY A 966 -28.40 27.17 5.94
CA GLY A 966 -28.58 27.13 4.49
C GLY A 966 -27.73 28.18 3.77
N ASN A 967 -27.73 29.42 4.26
CA ASN A 967 -26.91 30.51 3.73
C ASN A 967 -25.41 30.23 3.90
N LYS A 968 -24.99 29.71 5.06
CA LYS A 968 -23.59 29.36 5.32
C LYS A 968 -23.09 28.30 4.32
N LEU A 969 -23.82 27.20 4.16
CA LEU A 969 -23.44 26.12 3.25
C LEU A 969 -23.46 26.58 1.79
N THR A 970 -24.45 27.38 1.40
CA THR A 970 -24.53 27.99 0.06
C THR A 970 -23.31 28.87 -0.23
N GLN A 971 -22.87 29.68 0.75
CA GLN A 971 -21.66 30.50 0.62
C GLN A 971 -20.41 29.64 0.40
N LEU A 972 -20.22 28.58 1.19
CA LEU A 972 -19.07 27.69 1.04
C LEU A 972 -19.01 27.04 -0.36
N VAL A 973 -20.15 26.54 -0.85
CA VAL A 973 -20.23 25.92 -2.19
C VAL A 973 -19.99 26.98 -3.27
N TYR A 974 -20.64 28.14 -3.17
CA TYR A 974 -20.47 29.25 -4.10
C TYR A 974 -19.00 29.69 -4.20
N ASP A 975 -18.33 29.90 -3.06
CA ASP A 975 -16.93 30.36 -3.03
C ASP A 975 -15.99 29.34 -3.69
N TYR A 976 -16.17 28.06 -3.39
CA TYR A 976 -15.38 26.98 -4.01
C TYR A 976 -15.58 26.96 -5.53
N VAL A 977 -16.83 26.96 -5.99
CA VAL A 977 -17.17 26.84 -7.41
C VAL A 977 -16.68 28.05 -8.21
N VAL A 978 -16.81 29.27 -7.67
CA VAL A 978 -16.31 30.49 -8.32
C VAL A 978 -14.79 30.49 -8.39
N ASP A 979 -14.10 30.04 -7.34
CA ASP A 979 -12.65 29.91 -7.31
C ASP A 979 -12.15 28.87 -8.35
N GLN A 980 -12.82 27.73 -8.48
CA GLN A 980 -12.50 26.72 -9.50
C GLN A 980 -12.72 27.27 -10.92
N LEU A 981 -13.81 28.00 -11.17
CA LEU A 981 -14.07 28.61 -12.48
C LEU A 981 -13.05 29.71 -12.81
N ALA A 982 -12.67 30.53 -11.81
CA ALA A 982 -11.62 31.53 -11.96
C ALA A 982 -10.28 30.88 -12.35
N TYR A 983 -9.89 29.83 -11.62
CA TYR A 983 -8.67 29.09 -11.91
C TYR A 983 -8.69 28.46 -13.31
N ASN A 984 -9.75 27.73 -13.65
CA ASN A 984 -9.86 27.09 -14.98
C ASN A 984 -9.89 28.13 -16.11
N TYR A 985 -10.39 29.34 -15.86
CA TYR A 985 -10.37 30.40 -16.87
C TYR A 985 -8.95 30.94 -17.09
N ILE A 986 -8.13 31.01 -16.03
CA ILE A 986 -6.71 31.37 -16.15
C ILE A 986 -5.94 30.28 -16.93
N VAL A 987 -6.25 29.00 -16.69
CA VAL A 987 -5.68 27.88 -17.45
C VAL A 987 -6.09 27.98 -18.91
N TYR A 988 -7.39 28.19 -19.18
CA TYR A 988 -7.94 28.35 -20.52
C TYR A 988 -7.28 29.47 -21.32
N GLN A 989 -7.00 30.61 -20.67
CA GLN A 989 -6.29 31.72 -21.30
C GLN A 989 -4.84 31.40 -21.70
N LYS A 990 -4.22 30.39 -21.06
CA LYS A 990 -2.86 29.95 -21.38
C LYS A 990 -2.85 28.85 -22.44
N ASP A 991 -3.60 27.79 -22.22
CA ASP A 991 -3.79 26.69 -23.17
C ASP A 991 -5.19 26.09 -22.97
N ALA A 992 -5.97 26.02 -24.05
CA ALA A 992 -7.30 25.45 -24.01
C ALA A 992 -7.31 23.94 -23.79
N ASN A 993 -6.21 23.25 -24.12
CA ASN A 993 -6.08 21.79 -23.95
C ASN A 993 -5.82 21.37 -22.50
N ASP A 994 -5.34 22.29 -21.66
CA ASP A 994 -5.01 22.03 -20.25
C ASP A 994 -6.21 22.25 -19.30
N VAL A 995 -7.35 22.68 -19.84
CA VAL A 995 -8.56 22.97 -19.04
C VAL A 995 -9.25 21.69 -18.63
N ASP A 996 -9.62 21.61 -17.35
CA ASP A 996 -10.53 20.56 -16.88
C ASP A 996 -11.97 20.94 -17.25
N VAL A 997 -12.38 20.53 -18.45
CA VAL A 997 -13.73 20.79 -19.00
C VAL A 997 -14.80 20.18 -18.09
N HIS A 998 -14.54 19.03 -17.48
CA HIS A 998 -15.50 18.39 -16.59
C HIS A 998 -15.71 19.22 -15.31
N ALA A 999 -14.63 19.70 -14.69
CA ALA A 999 -14.70 20.59 -13.53
C ALA A 999 -15.44 21.90 -13.86
N VAL A 1000 -15.22 22.48 -15.04
CA VAL A 1000 -15.95 23.68 -15.51
C VAL A 1000 -17.45 23.40 -15.64
N GLN A 1001 -17.83 22.30 -16.30
CA GLN A 1001 -19.23 21.92 -16.48
C GLN A 1001 -19.93 21.66 -15.15
N LEU A 1002 -19.28 20.91 -14.25
CA LEU A 1002 -19.79 20.65 -12.91
C LEU A 1002 -19.99 21.96 -12.12
N SER A 1003 -19.00 22.85 -12.19
CA SER A 1003 -19.04 24.15 -11.51
C SER A 1003 -20.19 25.04 -12.00
N LEU A 1004 -20.39 25.14 -13.31
CA LEU A 1004 -21.51 25.89 -13.90
C LEU A 1004 -22.86 25.26 -13.51
N SER A 1005 -22.96 23.93 -13.50
CA SER A 1005 -24.16 23.21 -13.06
C SER A 1005 -24.50 23.51 -11.60
N LEU A 1006 -23.51 23.55 -10.71
CA LEU A 1006 -23.71 23.90 -9.30
C LEU A 1006 -24.13 25.37 -9.11
N LEU A 1007 -23.58 26.33 -9.88
CA LEU A 1007 -24.07 27.72 -9.85
C LEU A 1007 -25.53 27.82 -10.29
N ASN A 1008 -25.91 27.10 -11.35
CA ASN A 1008 -27.31 27.06 -11.79
C ASN A 1008 -28.23 26.42 -10.74
N SER A 1009 -27.74 25.39 -10.06
CA SER A 1009 -28.45 24.73 -8.95
C SER A 1009 -28.63 25.68 -7.76
N ILE A 1010 -27.60 26.45 -7.38
CA ILE A 1010 -27.69 27.49 -6.34
C ILE A 1010 -28.71 28.56 -6.72
N LYS A 1011 -28.69 29.05 -7.97
CA LYS A 1011 -29.69 30.03 -8.47
C LYS A 1011 -31.11 29.49 -8.30
N SER A 1012 -31.33 28.25 -8.74
CA SER A 1012 -32.65 27.61 -8.72
C SER A 1012 -33.14 27.40 -7.28
N LEU A 1013 -32.27 26.87 -6.41
CA LEU A 1013 -32.55 26.71 -4.98
C LEU A 1013 -32.90 28.05 -4.32
N ALA A 1014 -32.04 29.05 -4.47
CA ALA A 1014 -32.22 30.37 -3.85
C ALA A 1014 -33.50 31.07 -4.30
N THR A 1015 -33.91 30.89 -5.56
CA THR A 1015 -35.18 31.40 -6.08
C THR A 1015 -36.37 30.69 -5.41
N GLY A 1016 -36.31 29.35 -5.32
CA GLY A 1016 -37.35 28.54 -4.69
C GLY A 1016 -37.54 28.81 -3.19
N VAL A 1017 -36.47 29.18 -2.48
CA VAL A 1017 -36.50 29.47 -1.03
C VAL A 1017 -36.57 30.97 -0.69
N ASN A 1018 -36.89 31.82 -1.67
CA ASN A 1018 -37.02 33.27 -1.53
C ASN A 1018 -35.77 33.97 -0.93
N GLN A 1019 -34.58 33.59 -1.42
CA GLN A 1019 -33.29 34.21 -1.11
C GLN A 1019 -32.77 35.01 -2.32
N PRO A 1020 -33.38 36.16 -2.69
CA PRO A 1020 -33.10 36.87 -3.94
C PRO A 1020 -31.65 37.37 -4.07
N GLY A 1021 -30.99 37.67 -2.95
CA GLY A 1021 -29.58 38.04 -2.94
C GLY A 1021 -28.66 36.93 -3.46
N TRP A 1022 -28.95 35.68 -3.10
CA TRP A 1022 -28.21 34.52 -3.58
C TRP A 1022 -28.51 34.17 -5.03
N ALA A 1023 -29.78 34.21 -5.41
CA ALA A 1023 -30.21 33.97 -6.79
C ALA A 1023 -29.50 34.93 -7.77
N LYS A 1024 -29.47 36.23 -7.43
CA LYS A 1024 -28.79 37.26 -8.23
C LYS A 1024 -27.27 37.06 -8.30
N LYS A 1025 -26.62 36.72 -7.18
CA LYS A 1025 -25.17 36.44 -7.13
C LYS A 1025 -24.80 35.27 -8.04
N ALA A 1026 -25.50 34.14 -7.91
CA ALA A 1026 -25.24 32.94 -8.69
C ALA A 1026 -25.51 33.17 -10.19
N GLU A 1027 -26.61 33.84 -10.54
CA GLU A 1027 -26.93 34.21 -11.92
C GLU A 1027 -25.87 35.10 -12.56
N THR A 1028 -25.33 36.06 -11.81
CA THR A 1028 -24.27 36.95 -12.30
C THR A 1028 -23.01 36.17 -12.68
N GLN A 1029 -22.54 35.28 -11.79
CA GLN A 1029 -21.35 34.45 -12.06
C GLN A 1029 -21.61 33.41 -13.15
N LEU A 1030 -22.79 32.77 -13.15
CA LEU A 1030 -23.17 31.80 -14.16
C LEU A 1030 -23.12 32.42 -15.57
N ASN A 1031 -23.69 33.62 -15.74
CA ASN A 1031 -23.68 34.31 -17.03
C ASN A 1031 -22.26 34.72 -17.45
N ASP A 1032 -21.45 35.24 -16.52
CA ASP A 1032 -20.06 35.63 -16.79
C ASP A 1032 -19.20 34.44 -17.25
N TYR A 1033 -19.18 33.36 -16.48
CA TYR A 1033 -18.35 32.20 -16.81
C TYR A 1033 -18.89 31.38 -17.99
N SER A 1034 -20.20 31.30 -18.18
CA SER A 1034 -20.76 30.67 -19.40
C SER A 1034 -20.31 31.41 -20.67
N ASN A 1035 -20.24 32.74 -20.62
CA ASN A 1035 -19.72 33.53 -21.74
C ASN A 1035 -18.22 33.28 -21.95
N LYS A 1036 -17.43 33.28 -20.86
CA LYS A 1036 -15.97 33.04 -20.88
C LYS A 1036 -15.59 31.67 -21.45
N PHE A 1037 -16.36 30.63 -21.17
CA PHE A 1037 -16.11 29.26 -21.64
C PHE A 1037 -16.96 28.85 -22.85
N SER A 1038 -17.69 29.78 -23.48
CA SER A 1038 -18.62 29.49 -24.58
C SER A 1038 -18.01 28.71 -25.75
N ALA A 1039 -16.71 28.88 -26.02
CA ALA A 1039 -15.99 28.17 -27.08
C ALA A 1039 -15.58 26.72 -26.71
N LEU A 1040 -15.55 26.37 -25.41
CA LEU A 1040 -15.26 25.01 -24.92
C LEU A 1040 -16.55 24.19 -24.71
N MET A 1041 -17.68 24.86 -24.58
CA MET A 1041 -18.97 24.19 -24.42
C MET A 1041 -19.44 23.72 -25.81
N PRO A 1042 -19.74 22.42 -26.00
CA PRO A 1042 -20.27 21.96 -27.27
C PRO A 1042 -21.53 22.76 -27.62
N GLN A 1043 -21.53 23.40 -28.78
CA GLN A 1043 -22.72 24.10 -29.29
C GLN A 1043 -23.81 23.05 -29.56
N GLY A 1044 -24.73 22.90 -28.60
CA GLY A 1044 -25.95 22.12 -28.78
C GLY A 1044 -26.12 20.91 -27.86
N GLN A 1045 -26.22 21.13 -26.55
CA GLN A 1045 -27.15 20.38 -25.69
C GLN A 1045 -27.79 21.36 -24.70
N GLY A 1046 -28.58 22.29 -25.24
CA GLY A 1046 -29.57 23.00 -24.43
C GLY A 1046 -30.75 22.05 -24.19
N GLN A 1047 -31.20 21.98 -22.93
CA GLN A 1047 -32.47 21.38 -22.50
C GLN A 1047 -32.60 19.86 -22.70
N GLN A 1048 -32.16 19.08 -21.71
CA GLN A 1048 -32.94 17.95 -21.17
C GLN A 1048 -32.80 17.91 -19.65
#